data_AF-A0AAV0KBR7-F1
#
_entry.id   AF-A0AAV0KBR7-F1
#
_cell.length_a   1.000
_cell.length_b   1.000
_cell.length_c   1.000
_cell.angle_alpha   90.00
_cell.angle_beta   90.00
_cell.angle_gamma   90.00
#
_symmetry.space_group_name_H-M   'P 1'
#
loop_
_entity.id
_entity.type
_entity.pdbx_description
1 polymer ?
#
loop_
_entity_poly.entity_id
_entity_poly.type
_entity_poly.pdbx_seq_one_letter_code
_entity_poly.pdbx_strand_id
1 'polypeptide(L)'
;TAAVVGEGFLARDITFENTAGHAKHQAVALRVGSDLSAFYRCDILAYQDTLYVHSNRQFFINCLVAGTVDFIFGNAAAVLQDCDIHARLPGPGQKNMITAQGRKDPNQNTGIVIQKSRIGATSDLLLQTAGNMSYPTYLGRPWKEYSRTVIMQSEISDVVHSAGWHVWDADFALATLYYAEFGNSGPGANTTARVDWEGYKVIGNESEVVGFTAEERAFRQKTRRRLIIVGISSILLVGIIIGAVAGVVIRNRKSGGSGSDADKLPPTESPAASLKAVCSVTQYPSSCYSSITALEGGSNSSDPEVLFRLSLRAAMAELSKLKDFPAAIQLPSDIANDTMLRQAINVCAAVFEDSVDRLNDSIASITAQPAGEGKQQQVLSRTWLSAAVTDLDTCLDAVQLRAILEQLNSAMENSTELASNSLAIVTKVLGLLSDFNIPIHRRRRLMTAEAESDSGFPRWVSDGDRRMLQQVGGAGGLRPNVTVAQDGSGNFTTIAKAVELIPKKSLWKYIIYIKQGTYKENVILDKHRWNVLVYGDGKDKTIVSGSLNFVDGTPTFDTATFAVQGKNFMARDMKFINTAGPEKHQAVAFRSGADMSVYYRCSFDAYQDTLYPHSNRQFYRDCDITGTIDFIFGNAAVVFQGCKIQPRQPMSNQFNTITAQGKKDPNQNTGISIQKCDFTPLSANLTARTYLGRPWKDFSTTVIMQSSIGGFLNQLGWLPWVSGVEPPNTIFYAEYQNTGPGSSVAGRVKWAGYKPALTKDEAARFTVGSFIQGGAWLPATSVAFDSAL
;
A
#
# COMPACT_ATOMS: atom_id res chain seq x y z
N THR A 1 13.09 -33.35 -6.83
CA THR A 1 11.77 -33.43 -7.49
C THR A 1 10.72 -32.70 -6.67
N ALA A 2 9.70 -32.12 -7.29
CA ALA A 2 8.61 -31.40 -6.62
C ALA A 2 7.25 -31.59 -7.31
N ALA A 3 6.17 -31.52 -6.54
CA ALA A 3 4.80 -31.52 -7.05
C ALA A 3 4.03 -30.32 -6.50
N VAL A 4 3.55 -29.45 -7.40
CA VAL A 4 2.77 -28.26 -7.09
C VAL A 4 1.29 -28.54 -7.31
N VAL A 5 0.51 -28.49 -6.23
CA VAL A 5 -0.93 -28.84 -6.24
C VAL A 5 -1.85 -27.74 -5.70
N GLY A 6 -1.34 -26.77 -4.93
CA GLY A 6 -2.13 -25.67 -4.36
C GLY A 6 -2.22 -24.46 -5.31
N GLU A 7 -3.41 -23.89 -5.49
CA GLU A 7 -3.70 -22.74 -6.39
C GLU A 7 -2.83 -21.51 -6.08
N GLY A 8 -2.44 -20.75 -7.10
CA GLY A 8 -1.71 -19.48 -6.93
C GLY A 8 -0.24 -19.66 -6.56
N PHE A 9 0.37 -20.80 -6.85
CA PHE A 9 1.75 -21.08 -6.50
C PHE A 9 2.73 -20.21 -7.30
N LEU A 10 3.66 -19.58 -6.60
CA LEU A 10 4.72 -18.76 -7.18
C LEU A 10 6.08 -19.35 -6.83
N ALA A 11 6.91 -19.61 -7.83
CA ALA A 11 8.31 -20.00 -7.63
C ALA A 11 9.26 -19.07 -8.39
N ARG A 12 10.44 -18.87 -7.79
CA ARG A 12 11.42 -17.93 -8.29
C ARG A 12 12.84 -18.34 -7.91
N ASP A 13 13.81 -18.19 -8.82
CA ASP A 13 15.24 -18.37 -8.56
C ASP A 13 15.52 -19.74 -7.90
N ILE A 14 14.76 -20.77 -8.30
CA ILE A 14 14.82 -22.13 -7.75
C ILE A 14 15.11 -23.11 -8.89
N THR A 15 16.02 -24.05 -8.63
CA THR A 15 16.27 -25.20 -9.50
C THR A 15 15.48 -26.41 -9.01
N PHE A 16 14.60 -26.94 -9.87
CA PHE A 16 13.95 -28.23 -9.72
C PHE A 16 14.74 -29.25 -10.53
N GLU A 17 15.46 -30.13 -9.86
CA GLU A 17 16.26 -31.15 -10.52
C GLU A 17 15.79 -32.57 -10.19
N ASN A 18 15.83 -33.43 -11.20
CA ASN A 18 15.82 -34.88 -11.07
C ASN A 18 17.09 -35.43 -11.74
N THR A 19 17.96 -36.05 -10.93
CA THR A 19 19.29 -36.50 -11.35
C THR A 19 19.29 -37.91 -11.96
N ALA A 20 18.12 -38.54 -12.13
CA ALA A 20 18.03 -39.81 -12.83
C ALA A 20 18.49 -39.66 -14.28
N GLY A 21 19.64 -40.25 -14.61
CA GLY A 21 20.28 -40.14 -15.93
C GLY A 21 19.44 -40.71 -17.08
N HIS A 22 19.86 -40.43 -18.33
CA HIS A 22 19.19 -40.88 -19.56
C HIS A 22 18.89 -42.39 -19.63
N ALA A 23 19.67 -43.23 -18.92
CA ALA A 23 19.46 -44.68 -18.85
C ALA A 23 18.27 -45.11 -17.99
N LYS A 24 17.62 -44.20 -17.25
CA LYS A 24 16.53 -44.51 -16.30
C LYS A 24 15.15 -44.11 -16.81
N HIS A 25 15.02 -43.75 -18.08
CA HIS A 25 13.77 -43.34 -18.71
C HIS A 25 13.06 -42.21 -17.94
N GLN A 26 11.76 -42.34 -17.66
CA GLN A 26 10.89 -41.28 -17.15
C GLN A 26 11.29 -40.78 -15.76
N ALA A 27 11.59 -39.47 -15.65
CA ALA A 27 12.10 -38.87 -14.43
C ALA A 27 11.66 -37.40 -14.28
N VAL A 28 10.49 -37.18 -13.68
CA VAL A 28 9.93 -35.83 -13.49
C VAL A 28 10.71 -35.02 -12.46
N ALA A 29 11.19 -33.85 -12.83
CA ALA A 29 11.76 -32.87 -11.91
C ALA A 29 10.69 -32.02 -11.24
N LEU A 30 9.72 -31.53 -12.03
CA LEU A 30 8.63 -30.70 -11.56
C LEU A 30 7.31 -31.15 -12.18
N ARG A 31 6.33 -31.47 -11.33
CA ARG A 31 4.93 -31.67 -11.73
C ARG A 31 4.08 -30.50 -11.26
N VAL A 32 3.33 -29.88 -12.16
CA VAL A 32 2.41 -28.78 -11.83
C VAL A 32 0.99 -29.17 -12.18
N GLY A 33 0.14 -29.37 -11.17
CA GLY A 33 -1.29 -29.60 -11.31
C GLY A 33 -2.15 -28.44 -10.79
N SER A 34 -1.52 -27.38 -10.29
CA SER A 34 -2.16 -26.21 -9.72
C SER A 34 -2.62 -25.21 -10.79
N ASP A 35 -3.70 -24.49 -10.49
CA ASP A 35 -4.17 -23.36 -11.30
C ASP A 35 -3.48 -22.05 -10.88
N LEU A 36 -3.34 -21.12 -11.81
CA LEU A 36 -2.71 -19.81 -11.58
C LEU A 36 -1.28 -19.93 -11.03
N SER A 37 -0.49 -20.89 -11.53
CA SER A 37 0.91 -21.07 -11.10
C SER A 37 1.88 -20.27 -11.98
N ALA A 38 2.77 -19.49 -11.38
CA ALA A 38 3.83 -18.77 -12.09
C ALA A 38 5.23 -19.14 -11.60
N PHE A 39 6.15 -19.30 -12.56
CA PHE A 39 7.55 -19.65 -12.33
C PHE A 39 8.42 -18.60 -13.02
N TYR A 40 9.35 -18.00 -12.29
CA TYR A 40 10.20 -16.94 -12.84
C TYR A 40 11.68 -17.18 -12.53
N ARG A 41 12.54 -17.22 -13.55
CA ARG A 41 13.97 -17.58 -13.36
C ARG A 41 14.17 -18.87 -12.56
N CYS A 42 13.38 -19.88 -12.89
CA CYS A 42 13.54 -21.21 -12.34
C CYS A 42 14.22 -22.12 -13.36
N ASP A 43 15.06 -23.03 -12.88
CA ASP A 43 15.65 -24.07 -13.70
C ASP A 43 14.87 -25.37 -13.47
N ILE A 44 14.51 -26.08 -14.54
CA ILE A 44 13.86 -27.38 -14.47
C ILE A 44 14.70 -28.36 -15.27
N LEU A 45 15.43 -29.23 -14.56
CA LEU A 45 16.51 -30.04 -15.10
C LEU A 45 16.22 -31.52 -14.88
N ALA A 46 16.15 -32.30 -15.96
CA ALA A 46 16.17 -33.77 -15.90
C ALA A 46 16.63 -34.35 -17.24
N TYR A 47 16.21 -35.59 -17.55
CA TYR A 47 16.41 -36.24 -18.83
C TYR A 47 15.06 -36.48 -19.53
N GLN A 48 14.46 -37.66 -19.41
CA GLN A 48 13.14 -37.92 -20.02
C GLN A 48 12.04 -37.48 -19.07
N ASP A 49 10.98 -36.85 -19.61
CA ASP A 49 9.82 -36.36 -18.86
C ASP A 49 10.16 -35.29 -17.80
N THR A 50 10.99 -34.29 -18.12
CA THR A 50 11.50 -33.28 -17.17
C THR A 50 10.41 -32.43 -16.48
N LEU A 51 9.59 -31.71 -17.26
CA LEU A 51 8.58 -30.77 -16.79
C LEU A 51 7.19 -31.31 -17.13
N TYR A 52 6.46 -31.76 -16.10
CA TYR A 52 5.09 -32.24 -16.26
C TYR A 52 4.07 -31.11 -16.02
N VAL A 53 3.67 -30.44 -17.10
CA VAL A 53 2.58 -29.44 -17.14
C VAL A 53 1.22 -30.15 -17.12
N HIS A 54 0.90 -30.78 -15.99
CA HIS A 54 -0.20 -31.74 -15.84
C HIS A 54 -1.59 -31.14 -16.16
N SER A 55 -1.99 -30.06 -15.48
CA SER A 55 -3.35 -29.48 -15.59
C SER A 55 -3.40 -27.99 -15.22
N ASN A 56 -4.48 -27.30 -15.62
CA ASN A 56 -4.79 -25.90 -15.28
C ASN A 56 -3.85 -24.85 -15.91
N ARG A 57 -3.93 -23.58 -15.47
CA ARG A 57 -3.19 -22.45 -16.07
C ARG A 57 -1.83 -22.27 -15.42
N GLN A 58 -0.79 -22.22 -16.23
CA GLN A 58 0.59 -22.16 -15.78
C GLN A 58 1.40 -21.21 -16.66
N PHE A 59 2.28 -20.42 -16.05
CA PHE A 59 3.11 -19.44 -16.74
C PHE A 59 4.56 -19.55 -16.30
N PHE A 60 5.48 -19.77 -17.24
CA PHE A 60 6.92 -19.85 -17.00
C PHE A 60 7.56 -18.69 -17.74
N ILE A 61 8.44 -17.94 -17.07
CA ILE A 61 9.10 -16.79 -17.68
C ILE A 61 10.55 -16.66 -17.23
N ASN A 62 11.46 -16.41 -18.18
CA ASN A 62 12.90 -16.38 -17.93
C ASN A 62 13.44 -17.68 -17.29
N CYS A 63 12.81 -18.82 -17.53
CA CYS A 63 13.20 -20.12 -16.97
C CYS A 63 14.16 -20.87 -17.90
N LEU A 64 14.97 -21.79 -17.35
CA LEU A 64 15.67 -22.82 -18.11
C LEU A 64 14.92 -24.15 -17.98
N VAL A 65 14.64 -24.82 -19.10
CA VAL A 65 14.15 -26.20 -19.11
C VAL A 65 15.09 -27.06 -19.93
N ALA A 66 15.66 -28.10 -19.31
CA ALA A 66 16.59 -29.00 -19.98
C ALA A 66 16.18 -30.47 -19.86
N GLY A 67 16.18 -31.19 -20.98
CA GLY A 67 15.84 -32.61 -21.02
C GLY A 67 16.09 -33.27 -22.37
N THR A 68 15.61 -34.51 -22.53
CA THR A 68 15.88 -35.36 -23.71
C THR A 68 14.59 -35.72 -24.44
N VAL A 69 13.91 -36.78 -24.01
CA VAL A 69 12.64 -37.27 -24.59
C VAL A 69 11.46 -36.66 -23.85
N ASP A 70 10.52 -36.09 -24.60
CA ASP A 70 9.23 -35.56 -24.15
C ASP A 70 9.33 -34.62 -22.93
N PHE A 71 10.37 -33.78 -22.90
CA PHE A 71 10.78 -33.18 -21.64
C PHE A 71 9.91 -32.00 -21.18
N ILE A 72 8.99 -31.50 -22.02
CA ILE A 72 7.87 -30.64 -21.61
C ILE A 72 6.57 -31.32 -22.06
N PHE A 73 5.84 -31.90 -21.12
CA PHE A 73 4.70 -32.76 -21.45
C PHE A 73 3.50 -32.53 -20.53
N GLY A 74 2.30 -32.86 -21.01
CA GLY A 74 1.06 -32.76 -20.23
C GLY A 74 -0.10 -32.11 -20.98
N ASN A 75 -1.15 -31.71 -20.25
CA ASN A 75 -2.38 -31.15 -20.83
C ASN A 75 -2.83 -29.87 -20.11
N ALA A 76 -1.91 -29.08 -19.56
CA ALA A 76 -2.20 -27.75 -19.03
C ALA A 76 -2.45 -26.71 -20.15
N ALA A 77 -2.95 -25.54 -19.76
CA ALA A 77 -2.80 -24.32 -20.53
C ALA A 77 -1.49 -23.64 -20.07
N ALA A 78 -0.39 -23.99 -20.72
CA ALA A 78 0.96 -23.59 -20.32
C ALA A 78 1.60 -22.65 -21.34
N VAL A 79 2.15 -21.53 -20.86
CA VAL A 79 2.95 -20.61 -21.66
C VAL A 79 4.34 -20.52 -21.04
N LEU A 80 5.36 -20.80 -21.86
CA LEU A 80 6.77 -20.59 -21.56
C LEU A 80 7.23 -19.39 -22.38
N GLN A 81 7.50 -18.27 -21.71
CA GLN A 81 7.86 -17.01 -22.33
C GLN A 81 9.29 -16.62 -21.98
N ASP A 82 10.08 -16.11 -22.92
CA ASP A 82 11.44 -15.62 -22.63
C ASP A 82 12.35 -16.68 -21.96
N CYS A 83 12.08 -17.98 -22.20
CA CYS A 83 12.77 -19.11 -21.56
C CYS A 83 13.93 -19.64 -22.41
N ASP A 84 14.88 -20.32 -21.77
CA ASP A 84 15.89 -21.16 -22.42
C ASP A 84 15.42 -22.62 -22.40
N ILE A 85 15.35 -23.25 -23.57
CA ILE A 85 14.86 -24.63 -23.73
C ILE A 85 15.98 -25.45 -24.36
N HIS A 86 16.65 -26.29 -23.58
CA HIS A 86 17.87 -26.99 -24.00
C HIS A 86 17.67 -28.50 -24.12
N ALA A 87 17.84 -29.02 -25.32
CA ALA A 87 17.96 -30.45 -25.55
C ALA A 87 19.30 -30.96 -24.99
N ARG A 88 19.25 -32.02 -24.19
CA ARG A 88 20.43 -32.67 -23.60
C ARG A 88 20.91 -33.83 -24.47
N LEU A 89 22.14 -34.28 -24.24
CA LEU A 89 22.67 -35.49 -24.88
C LEU A 89 21.82 -36.71 -24.44
N PRO A 90 21.11 -37.38 -25.36
CA PRO A 90 20.30 -38.54 -25.02
C PRO A 90 21.15 -39.83 -25.08
N GLY A 91 20.56 -40.97 -24.75
CA GLY A 91 21.21 -42.26 -24.90
C GLY A 91 21.43 -42.64 -26.38
N PRO A 92 22.33 -43.60 -26.67
CA PRO A 92 22.57 -44.07 -28.04
C PRO A 92 21.27 -44.49 -28.75
N GLY A 93 21.06 -43.99 -29.97
CA GLY A 93 19.87 -44.28 -30.78
C GLY A 93 18.58 -43.55 -30.37
N GLN A 94 18.61 -42.75 -29.30
CA GLN A 94 17.46 -41.93 -28.90
C GLN A 94 17.41 -40.61 -29.68
N LYS A 95 16.20 -40.04 -29.72
CA LYS A 95 15.90 -38.74 -30.34
C LYS A 95 15.36 -37.81 -29.26
N ASN A 96 15.64 -36.51 -29.37
CA ASN A 96 15.09 -35.53 -28.43
C ASN A 96 13.73 -35.01 -28.92
N MET A 97 12.79 -34.86 -27.98
CA MET A 97 11.46 -34.28 -28.23
C MET A 97 11.21 -33.20 -27.19
N ILE A 98 11.13 -31.94 -27.63
CA ILE A 98 10.94 -30.82 -26.71
C ILE A 98 9.55 -30.87 -26.07
N THR A 99 8.51 -31.03 -26.88
CA THR A 99 7.12 -31.05 -26.39
C THR A 99 6.39 -32.35 -26.67
N ALA A 100 5.54 -32.76 -25.73
CA ALA A 100 4.58 -33.85 -25.89
C ALA A 100 3.22 -33.49 -25.26
N GLN A 101 2.34 -32.88 -26.05
CA GLN A 101 1.09 -32.33 -25.53
C GLN A 101 -0.07 -33.36 -25.59
N GLY A 102 -0.83 -33.44 -24.50
CA GLY A 102 -1.77 -34.52 -24.19
C GLY A 102 -3.25 -34.19 -24.35
N ARG A 103 -3.62 -33.25 -25.22
CA ARG A 103 -5.02 -32.84 -25.45
C ARG A 103 -5.82 -33.90 -26.19
N LYS A 104 -6.98 -34.28 -25.62
CA LYS A 104 -7.83 -35.39 -26.11
C LYS A 104 -9.15 -34.94 -26.71
N ASP A 105 -9.51 -33.67 -26.57
CA ASP A 105 -10.79 -33.14 -27.05
C ASP A 105 -10.58 -31.76 -27.70
N PRO A 106 -11.16 -31.50 -28.89
CA PRO A 106 -10.99 -30.25 -29.63
C PRO A 106 -11.62 -29.04 -28.92
N ASN A 107 -12.41 -29.24 -27.86
CA ASN A 107 -12.99 -28.19 -27.03
C ASN A 107 -12.15 -27.87 -25.79
N GLN A 108 -11.15 -28.70 -25.43
CA GLN A 108 -10.22 -28.36 -24.35
C GLN A 108 -9.45 -27.08 -24.72
N ASN A 109 -9.37 -26.13 -23.79
CA ASN A 109 -8.67 -24.86 -23.99
C ASN A 109 -7.18 -24.92 -23.62
N THR A 110 -6.63 -26.13 -23.57
CA THR A 110 -5.26 -26.46 -23.16
C THR A 110 -4.31 -26.49 -24.36
N GLY A 111 -3.01 -26.49 -24.07
CA GLY A 111 -1.93 -26.44 -25.06
C GLY A 111 -0.62 -25.96 -24.43
N ILE A 112 0.49 -26.21 -25.11
CA ILE A 112 1.82 -25.68 -24.74
C ILE A 112 2.19 -24.58 -25.73
N VAL A 113 2.53 -23.40 -25.22
CA VAL A 113 3.02 -22.28 -26.03
C VAL A 113 4.45 -21.96 -25.60
N ILE A 114 5.39 -21.96 -26.55
CA ILE A 114 6.76 -21.48 -26.36
C ILE A 114 6.86 -20.15 -27.13
N GLN A 115 7.01 -19.06 -26.40
CA GLN A 115 6.97 -17.71 -26.93
C GLN A 115 8.26 -16.96 -26.58
N LYS A 116 8.82 -16.18 -27.52
CA LYS A 116 10.00 -15.31 -27.26
C LYS A 116 11.18 -16.03 -26.60
N SER A 117 11.28 -17.34 -26.78
CA SER A 117 12.23 -18.19 -26.07
C SER A 117 13.43 -18.56 -26.95
N ARG A 118 14.48 -19.15 -26.38
CA ARG A 118 15.63 -19.69 -27.11
C ARG A 118 15.61 -21.21 -27.05
N ILE A 119 15.59 -21.87 -28.20
CA ILE A 119 15.63 -23.32 -28.34
C ILE A 119 17.04 -23.75 -28.78
N GLY A 120 17.71 -24.45 -27.88
CA GLY A 120 19.13 -24.78 -27.96
C GLY A 120 19.45 -26.21 -27.56
N ALA A 121 20.75 -26.46 -27.41
CA ALA A 121 21.30 -27.71 -26.91
C ALA A 121 22.29 -27.43 -25.78
N THR A 122 22.45 -28.39 -24.87
CA THR A 122 23.55 -28.34 -23.91
C THR A 122 24.89 -28.60 -24.61
N SER A 123 25.99 -28.12 -24.01
CA SER A 123 27.33 -28.17 -24.59
C SER A 123 27.80 -29.59 -24.91
N ASP A 124 27.43 -30.57 -24.10
CA ASP A 124 27.72 -31.99 -24.30
C ASP A 124 27.04 -32.55 -25.56
N LEU A 125 25.81 -32.12 -25.89
CA LEU A 125 25.16 -32.50 -27.14
C LEU A 125 25.84 -31.84 -28.35
N LEU A 126 26.16 -30.54 -28.25
CA LEU A 126 26.84 -29.81 -29.33
C LEU A 126 28.21 -30.42 -29.69
N LEU A 127 28.98 -30.87 -28.68
CA LEU A 127 30.27 -31.52 -28.89
C LEU A 127 30.15 -32.85 -29.65
N GLN A 128 29.07 -33.60 -29.47
CA GLN A 128 28.86 -34.87 -30.19
C GLN A 128 28.41 -34.66 -31.63
N THR A 129 27.60 -33.62 -31.87
CA THR A 129 27.17 -33.23 -33.21
C THR A 129 28.35 -32.79 -34.08
N ALA A 130 29.36 -32.15 -33.48
CA ALA A 130 30.63 -31.83 -34.16
C ALA A 130 31.52 -33.06 -34.43
N GLY A 131 31.29 -34.18 -33.72
CA GLY A 131 32.07 -35.43 -33.77
C GLY A 131 31.51 -36.53 -34.68
N ASN A 132 30.61 -36.19 -35.63
CA ASN A 132 29.99 -37.13 -36.59
C ASN A 132 28.95 -38.10 -36.00
N MET A 133 28.46 -37.87 -34.77
CA MET A 133 27.30 -38.57 -34.20
C MET A 133 26.08 -37.65 -34.21
N SER A 134 24.98 -38.07 -34.87
CA SER A 134 23.76 -37.27 -34.98
C SER A 134 22.69 -37.75 -34.01
N TYR A 135 22.19 -36.84 -33.17
CA TYR A 135 21.05 -37.05 -32.28
C TYR A 135 19.91 -36.12 -32.70
N PRO A 136 18.97 -36.58 -33.56
CA PRO A 136 17.89 -35.74 -34.07
C PRO A 136 17.06 -35.13 -32.94
N THR A 137 16.87 -33.82 -32.98
CA THR A 137 16.04 -33.08 -32.03
C THR A 137 14.84 -32.47 -32.75
N TYR A 138 13.65 -32.62 -32.19
CA TYR A 138 12.40 -32.11 -32.75
C TYR A 138 11.68 -31.20 -31.75
N LEU A 139 10.92 -30.22 -32.25
CA LEU A 139 10.06 -29.30 -31.50
C LEU A 139 8.99 -30.04 -30.69
N GLY A 140 8.59 -31.24 -31.14
CA GLY A 140 7.75 -32.13 -30.36
C GLY A 140 7.03 -33.19 -31.19
N ARG A 141 6.12 -33.88 -30.52
CA ARG A 141 5.29 -34.96 -31.08
C ARG A 141 3.94 -35.10 -30.36
N PRO A 142 2.87 -35.57 -31.02
CA PRO A 142 1.53 -35.58 -30.42
C PRO A 142 1.36 -36.74 -29.43
N TRP A 143 1.12 -36.43 -28.15
CA TRP A 143 0.85 -37.50 -27.16
C TRP A 143 -0.60 -37.99 -27.21
N LYS A 144 -1.52 -37.15 -27.70
CA LYS A 144 -2.96 -37.41 -27.86
C LYS A 144 -3.54 -36.75 -29.13
N GLU A 145 -4.73 -37.19 -29.53
CA GLU A 145 -5.36 -36.94 -30.85
C GLU A 145 -5.47 -35.46 -31.21
N TYR A 146 -5.79 -34.58 -30.26
CA TYR A 146 -5.97 -33.15 -30.51
C TYR A 146 -4.83 -32.30 -29.94
N SER A 147 -3.62 -32.89 -29.90
CA SER A 147 -2.39 -32.27 -29.38
C SER A 147 -2.23 -30.84 -29.90
N ARG A 148 -1.84 -29.91 -29.01
CA ARG A 148 -1.66 -28.50 -29.37
C ARG A 148 -0.36 -27.94 -28.84
N THR A 149 0.52 -27.53 -29.75
CA THR A 149 1.77 -26.82 -29.45
C THR A 149 1.95 -25.64 -30.40
N VAL A 150 2.34 -24.49 -29.87
CA VAL A 150 2.66 -23.30 -30.67
C VAL A 150 4.05 -22.79 -30.30
N ILE A 151 4.94 -22.65 -31.29
CA ILE A 151 6.28 -22.06 -31.12
C ILE A 151 6.32 -20.73 -31.87
N MET A 152 6.44 -19.62 -31.16
CA MET A 152 6.34 -18.31 -31.79
C MET A 152 7.36 -17.30 -31.26
N GLN A 153 7.79 -16.39 -32.14
CA GLN A 153 8.71 -15.31 -31.85
C GLN A 153 10.01 -15.77 -31.17
N SER A 154 10.39 -17.03 -31.36
CA SER A 154 11.48 -17.69 -30.63
C SER A 154 12.69 -17.89 -31.54
N GLU A 155 13.88 -17.87 -30.94
CA GLU A 155 15.13 -18.18 -31.64
C GLU A 155 15.37 -19.69 -31.58
N ILE A 156 15.55 -20.33 -32.74
CA ILE A 156 15.72 -21.78 -32.89
C ILE A 156 17.11 -22.03 -33.50
N SER A 157 17.98 -22.68 -32.72
CA SER A 157 19.31 -23.10 -33.18
C SER A 157 19.24 -24.27 -34.18
N ASP A 158 20.37 -24.56 -34.82
CA ASP A 158 20.55 -25.61 -35.82
C ASP A 158 20.50 -27.04 -35.25
N VAL A 159 20.31 -27.19 -33.93
CA VAL A 159 20.03 -28.48 -33.30
C VAL A 159 18.72 -29.09 -33.79
N VAL A 160 17.72 -28.27 -34.14
CA VAL A 160 16.40 -28.75 -34.54
C VAL A 160 16.45 -29.30 -35.97
N HIS A 161 16.04 -30.56 -36.11
CA HIS A 161 15.95 -31.24 -37.40
C HIS A 161 15.00 -30.47 -38.34
N SER A 162 15.31 -30.43 -39.64
CA SER A 162 14.59 -29.63 -40.65
C SER A 162 13.07 -29.93 -40.72
N ALA A 163 12.70 -31.20 -40.57
CA ALA A 163 11.30 -31.63 -40.41
C ALA A 163 10.54 -30.93 -39.26
N GLY A 164 11.25 -30.48 -38.22
CA GLY A 164 10.73 -29.74 -37.06
C GLY A 164 9.95 -30.61 -36.08
N TRP A 165 9.03 -31.43 -36.56
CA TRP A 165 8.09 -32.22 -35.76
C TRP A 165 8.26 -33.72 -36.06
N HIS A 166 7.93 -34.58 -35.10
CA HIS A 166 8.05 -36.03 -35.24
C HIS A 166 6.72 -36.74 -34.93
N VAL A 167 6.42 -37.79 -35.66
CA VAL A 167 5.23 -38.62 -35.40
C VAL A 167 5.36 -39.32 -34.03
N TRP A 168 4.25 -39.60 -33.35
CA TRP A 168 4.31 -40.39 -32.11
C TRP A 168 4.38 -41.88 -32.44
N ASP A 169 3.24 -42.45 -32.81
CA ASP A 169 3.06 -43.80 -33.37
C ASP A 169 1.99 -43.70 -34.45
N ALA A 170 2.32 -44.06 -35.70
CA ALA A 170 1.41 -43.90 -36.86
C ALA A 170 0.91 -42.45 -37.06
N ASP A 171 -0.22 -42.28 -37.74
CA ASP A 171 -0.78 -41.02 -38.23
C ASP A 171 -1.99 -40.50 -37.44
N PHE A 172 -2.35 -41.13 -36.32
CA PHE A 172 -3.63 -40.93 -35.61
C PHE A 172 -3.98 -39.48 -35.23
N ALA A 173 -3.00 -38.61 -35.06
CA ALA A 173 -3.19 -37.21 -34.64
C ALA A 173 -2.84 -36.20 -35.74
N LEU A 174 -2.26 -36.63 -36.86
CA LEU A 174 -1.61 -35.71 -37.80
C LEU A 174 -2.61 -34.80 -38.52
N ALA A 175 -3.87 -35.23 -38.65
CA ALA A 175 -4.97 -34.42 -39.19
C ALA A 175 -5.67 -33.53 -38.14
N THR A 176 -5.60 -33.88 -36.86
CA THR A 176 -6.43 -33.28 -35.79
C THR A 176 -5.65 -32.43 -34.80
N LEU A 177 -4.31 -32.57 -34.77
CA LEU A 177 -3.43 -31.74 -33.97
C LEU A 177 -3.45 -30.28 -34.44
N TYR A 178 -2.99 -29.37 -33.58
CA TYR A 178 -2.74 -27.97 -33.95
C TYR A 178 -1.30 -27.64 -33.59
N TYR A 179 -0.39 -27.82 -34.53
CA TYR A 179 1.02 -27.44 -34.39
C TYR A 179 1.30 -26.21 -35.25
N ALA A 180 1.85 -25.18 -34.63
CA ALA A 180 2.04 -23.93 -35.31
C ALA A 180 3.38 -23.25 -35.01
N GLU A 181 3.94 -22.62 -36.04
CA GLU A 181 5.13 -21.77 -35.96
C GLU A 181 4.81 -20.34 -36.42
N PHE A 182 5.34 -19.32 -35.74
CA PHE A 182 5.13 -17.91 -36.12
C PHE A 182 6.35 -17.04 -35.81
N GLY A 183 6.90 -16.35 -36.80
CA GLY A 183 7.93 -15.33 -36.57
C GLY A 183 9.17 -15.82 -35.81
N ASN A 184 9.52 -17.10 -35.93
CA ASN A 184 10.72 -17.67 -35.33
C ASN A 184 11.97 -17.25 -36.14
N SER A 185 13.11 -17.14 -35.47
CA SER A 185 14.40 -16.74 -36.06
C SER A 185 15.50 -17.75 -35.74
N GLY A 186 16.66 -17.63 -36.36
CA GLY A 186 17.79 -18.54 -36.14
C GLY A 186 17.89 -19.68 -37.18
N PRO A 187 19.01 -20.43 -37.18
CA PRO A 187 19.33 -21.38 -38.24
C PRO A 187 18.40 -22.61 -38.30
N GLY A 188 17.77 -23.00 -37.19
CA GLY A 188 16.78 -24.08 -37.15
C GLY A 188 15.34 -23.64 -37.40
N ALA A 189 15.09 -22.33 -37.58
CA ALA A 189 13.74 -21.79 -37.77
C ALA A 189 13.22 -21.88 -39.22
N ASN A 190 14.02 -22.35 -40.17
CA ASN A 190 13.56 -22.48 -41.56
C ASN A 190 12.42 -23.51 -41.67
N THR A 191 11.26 -23.07 -42.13
CA THR A 191 10.04 -23.89 -42.21
C THR A 191 9.84 -24.59 -43.56
N THR A 192 10.71 -24.37 -44.57
CA THR A 192 10.50 -24.91 -45.93
C THR A 192 10.54 -26.43 -46.03
N ALA A 193 11.20 -27.10 -45.07
CA ALA A 193 11.34 -28.55 -45.01
C ALA A 193 10.57 -29.17 -43.84
N ARG A 194 9.63 -28.43 -43.25
CA ARG A 194 8.76 -28.94 -42.17
C ARG A 194 7.82 -30.01 -42.71
N VAL A 195 7.30 -30.82 -41.79
CA VAL A 195 6.27 -31.83 -42.08
C VAL A 195 5.07 -31.25 -42.84
N ASP A 196 4.40 -32.07 -43.63
CA ASP A 196 3.24 -31.73 -44.46
C ASP A 196 1.91 -32.15 -43.83
N TRP A 197 1.86 -32.29 -42.50
CA TRP A 197 0.67 -32.72 -41.78
C TRP A 197 -0.45 -31.69 -41.87
N GLU A 198 -1.69 -32.16 -42.05
CA GLU A 198 -2.87 -31.28 -42.11
C GLU A 198 -3.05 -30.42 -40.84
N GLY A 199 -2.68 -30.95 -39.66
CA GLY A 199 -2.70 -30.21 -38.40
C GLY A 199 -1.54 -29.23 -38.18
N TYR A 200 -0.53 -29.22 -39.05
CA TYR A 200 0.62 -28.32 -38.97
C TYR A 200 0.44 -27.06 -39.83
N LYS A 201 0.87 -25.90 -39.33
CA LYS A 201 0.90 -24.68 -40.13
C LYS A 201 1.93 -23.65 -39.69
N VAL A 202 2.35 -22.81 -40.64
CA VAL A 202 3.05 -21.55 -40.37
C VAL A 202 2.02 -20.44 -40.34
N ILE A 203 1.89 -19.73 -39.21
CA ILE A 203 0.93 -18.63 -39.09
C ILE A 203 1.49 -17.41 -39.83
N GLY A 204 0.67 -16.77 -40.66
CA GLY A 204 1.04 -15.56 -41.41
C GLY A 204 0.45 -14.25 -40.87
N ASN A 205 -0.45 -14.31 -39.89
CA ASN A 205 -1.21 -13.16 -39.41
C ASN A 205 -1.08 -13.00 -37.89
N GLU A 206 -0.64 -11.82 -37.45
CA GLU A 206 -0.50 -11.47 -36.03
C GLU A 206 -1.79 -11.62 -35.23
N SER A 207 -2.96 -11.41 -35.84
CA SER A 207 -4.25 -11.53 -35.13
C SER A 207 -4.58 -12.96 -34.68
N GLU A 208 -3.99 -13.97 -35.31
CA GLU A 208 -4.18 -15.37 -34.89
C GLU A 208 -3.31 -15.70 -33.66
N VAL A 209 -2.08 -15.17 -33.59
CA VAL A 209 -1.16 -15.44 -32.47
C VAL A 209 -1.55 -14.75 -31.17
N VAL A 210 -2.29 -13.64 -31.23
CA VAL A 210 -2.86 -12.97 -30.03
C VAL A 210 -3.71 -13.93 -29.19
N GLY A 211 -4.34 -14.95 -29.80
CA GLY A 211 -5.10 -15.97 -29.08
C GLY A 211 -4.26 -16.88 -28.17
N PHE A 212 -2.94 -16.90 -28.37
CA PHE A 212 -1.97 -17.73 -27.65
C PHE A 212 -1.06 -16.91 -26.71
N THR A 213 -1.19 -15.59 -26.65
CA THR A 213 -0.41 -14.74 -25.74
C THR A 213 -1.06 -14.60 -24.36
N ALA A 214 -0.25 -14.26 -23.35
CA ALA A 214 -0.73 -13.97 -22.00
C ALA A 214 -1.62 -12.70 -21.91
N GLU A 215 -1.63 -11.86 -22.94
CA GLU A 215 -2.10 -10.48 -22.83
C GLU A 215 -3.60 -10.25 -23.03
N GLU A 216 -4.40 -11.00 -23.81
CA GLU A 216 -5.85 -10.72 -23.75
C GLU A 216 -6.90 -11.72 -24.32
N ARG A 217 -7.71 -12.29 -23.41
CA ARG A 217 -9.12 -12.67 -23.66
C ARG A 217 -10.15 -11.62 -23.19
N ALA A 218 -9.72 -10.51 -22.58
CA ALA A 218 -10.61 -9.48 -22.00
C ALA A 218 -11.08 -8.40 -23.00
N PHE A 219 -10.41 -8.22 -24.15
CA PHE A 219 -10.69 -7.16 -25.11
C PHE A 219 -12.05 -7.36 -25.76
N ARG A 220 -12.41 -8.61 -26.11
CA ARG A 220 -13.68 -8.93 -26.78
C ARG A 220 -14.91 -8.82 -25.86
N GLN A 221 -14.78 -9.05 -24.55
CA GLN A 221 -15.91 -8.91 -23.60
C GLN A 221 -16.17 -7.45 -23.21
N LYS A 222 -15.13 -6.61 -23.17
CA LYS A 222 -15.20 -5.19 -22.77
C LYS A 222 -15.98 -4.34 -23.78
N THR A 223 -15.84 -4.63 -25.08
CA THR A 223 -16.47 -3.86 -26.16
C THR A 223 -17.97 -4.13 -26.29
N ARG A 224 -18.42 -5.40 -26.16
CA ARG A 224 -19.85 -5.76 -26.23
C ARG A 224 -20.65 -5.29 -25.01
N ARG A 225 -20.08 -5.36 -23.79
CA ARG A 225 -20.75 -4.86 -22.58
C ARG A 225 -20.87 -3.34 -22.55
N ARG A 226 -19.88 -2.60 -23.07
CA ARG A 226 -19.93 -1.13 -23.18
C ARG A 226 -21.11 -0.65 -24.01
N LEU A 227 -21.40 -1.28 -25.15
CA LEU A 227 -22.49 -0.86 -26.04
C LEU A 227 -23.89 -1.08 -25.44
N ILE A 228 -24.10 -2.19 -24.72
CA ILE A 228 -25.39 -2.50 -24.08
C ILE A 228 -25.66 -1.56 -22.89
N ILE A 229 -24.63 -1.26 -22.10
CA ILE A 229 -24.75 -0.39 -20.90
C ILE A 229 -25.03 1.06 -21.30
N VAL A 230 -24.39 1.58 -22.35
CA VAL A 230 -24.64 2.93 -22.85
C VAL A 230 -26.09 3.11 -23.33
N GLY A 231 -26.67 2.09 -23.98
CA GLY A 231 -28.08 2.11 -24.38
C GLY A 231 -29.05 2.18 -23.20
N ILE A 232 -28.84 1.38 -22.16
CA ILE A 232 -29.75 1.31 -20.99
C ILE A 232 -29.64 2.56 -20.11
N SER A 233 -28.43 3.08 -19.88
CA SER A 233 -28.21 4.30 -19.08
C SER A 233 -28.81 5.55 -19.73
N SER A 234 -28.84 5.60 -21.07
CA SER A 234 -29.44 6.73 -21.80
C SER A 234 -30.97 6.79 -21.64
N ILE A 235 -31.63 5.63 -21.58
CA ILE A 235 -33.09 5.53 -21.40
C ILE A 235 -33.50 5.89 -19.96
N LEU A 236 -32.72 5.46 -18.96
CA LEU A 236 -32.97 5.79 -17.55
C LEU A 236 -32.72 7.27 -17.22
N LEU A 237 -31.71 7.89 -17.84
CA LEU A 237 -31.42 9.31 -17.67
C LEU A 237 -32.59 10.19 -18.16
N VAL A 238 -33.18 9.85 -19.31
CA VAL A 238 -34.33 10.59 -19.87
C VAL A 238 -35.58 10.43 -18.98
N GLY A 239 -35.83 9.24 -18.43
CA GLY A 239 -36.95 9.01 -17.51
C GLY A 239 -36.87 9.81 -16.20
N ILE A 240 -35.67 9.97 -15.64
CA ILE A 240 -35.44 10.70 -14.38
C ILE A 240 -35.53 12.22 -14.60
N ILE A 241 -35.05 12.73 -15.75
CA ILE A 241 -35.19 14.15 -16.10
C ILE A 241 -36.67 14.52 -16.24
N ILE A 242 -37.48 13.68 -16.87
CA ILE A 242 -38.93 13.90 -17.01
C ILE A 242 -39.64 13.86 -15.63
N GLY A 243 -39.24 12.95 -14.74
CA GLY A 243 -39.79 12.85 -13.38
C GLY A 243 -39.45 14.02 -12.47
N ALA A 244 -38.21 14.53 -12.54
CA ALA A 244 -37.76 15.67 -11.75
C ALA A 244 -38.43 16.99 -12.19
N VAL A 245 -38.61 17.20 -13.50
CA VAL A 245 -39.31 18.37 -14.05
C VAL A 245 -40.80 18.33 -13.66
N ALA A 246 -41.45 17.15 -13.71
CA ALA A 246 -42.84 17.02 -13.27
C ALA A 246 -43.03 17.25 -11.75
N GLY A 247 -42.09 16.79 -10.92
CA GLY A 247 -42.14 16.94 -9.46
C GLY A 247 -42.02 18.39 -8.97
N VAL A 248 -41.20 19.21 -9.64
CA VAL A 248 -41.01 20.63 -9.30
C VAL A 248 -42.20 21.49 -9.76
N VAL A 249 -42.79 21.20 -10.92
CA VAL A 249 -43.95 21.93 -11.45
C VAL A 249 -45.21 21.66 -10.61
N ILE A 250 -45.37 20.45 -10.06
CA ILE A 250 -46.54 20.09 -9.24
C ILE A 250 -46.45 20.65 -7.82
N ARG A 251 -45.25 20.80 -7.24
CA ARG A 251 -45.08 21.35 -5.88
C ARG A 251 -45.32 22.86 -5.81
N ASN A 252 -45.08 23.59 -6.91
CA ASN A 252 -45.33 25.04 -7.01
C ASN A 252 -46.79 25.41 -7.37
N ARG A 253 -47.64 24.47 -7.79
CA ARG A 253 -49.07 24.74 -8.09
C ARG A 253 -50.00 24.75 -6.85
N LYS A 254 -49.51 24.42 -5.65
CA LYS A 254 -50.31 24.41 -4.40
C LYS A 254 -50.29 25.72 -3.61
N SER A 255 -49.66 26.77 -4.12
CA SER A 255 -49.57 28.09 -3.47
C SER A 255 -49.76 29.20 -4.50
N GLY A 256 -51.00 29.69 -4.65
CA GLY A 256 -51.30 30.91 -5.41
C GLY A 256 -52.08 30.67 -6.71
N GLY A 257 -53.26 31.28 -6.81
CA GLY A 257 -54.19 31.14 -7.94
C GLY A 257 -53.77 31.87 -9.21
N SER A 258 -54.38 31.40 -10.31
CA SER A 258 -54.47 31.90 -11.69
C SER A 258 -53.55 33.06 -12.12
N GLY A 259 -52.66 32.77 -13.07
CA GLY A 259 -52.00 33.75 -13.91
C GLY A 259 -50.98 33.06 -14.81
N SER A 260 -51.30 32.95 -16.09
CA SER A 260 -50.43 32.42 -17.13
C SER A 260 -49.22 33.33 -17.35
N ASP A 261 -48.01 32.84 -17.07
CA ASP A 261 -46.78 33.25 -17.76
C ASP A 261 -45.72 32.18 -17.52
N ALA A 262 -45.58 31.28 -18.49
CA ALA A 262 -44.52 30.29 -18.56
C ALA A 262 -43.38 30.89 -19.39
N ASP A 263 -42.47 31.60 -18.74
CA ASP A 263 -41.08 31.80 -19.19
C ASP A 263 -40.26 32.59 -18.14
N LYS A 264 -39.86 31.93 -17.04
CA LYS A 264 -38.70 32.36 -16.23
C LYS A 264 -37.94 31.14 -15.70
N LEU A 265 -36.64 31.08 -16.04
CA LEU A 265 -35.65 30.15 -15.47
C LEU A 265 -35.61 30.24 -13.93
N PRO A 266 -35.13 29.19 -13.21
CA PRO A 266 -34.98 29.21 -11.75
C PRO A 266 -34.01 30.32 -11.29
N PRO A 267 -34.16 30.86 -10.07
CA PRO A 267 -33.33 31.97 -9.60
C PRO A 267 -31.88 31.52 -9.40
N THR A 268 -30.94 32.26 -9.99
CA THR A 268 -29.51 32.19 -9.70
C THR A 268 -29.27 32.57 -8.23
N GLU A 269 -28.71 31.66 -7.44
CA GLU A 269 -28.31 31.95 -6.06
C GLU A 269 -27.27 33.08 -6.01
N SER A 270 -27.41 34.03 -5.08
CA SER A 270 -26.46 35.12 -4.93
C SER A 270 -25.13 34.62 -4.32
N PRO A 271 -23.96 35.14 -4.76
CA PRO A 271 -22.66 34.78 -4.20
C PRO A 271 -22.58 34.86 -2.65
N ALA A 272 -23.23 35.87 -2.06
CA ALA A 272 -23.31 36.04 -0.61
C ALA A 272 -24.08 34.91 0.10
N ALA A 273 -25.13 34.37 -0.53
CA ALA A 273 -25.88 33.24 0.02
C ALA A 273 -25.06 31.95 -0.03
N SER A 274 -24.34 31.71 -1.13
CA SER A 274 -23.45 30.55 -1.29
C SER A 274 -22.29 30.59 -0.29
N LEU A 275 -21.65 31.74 -0.09
CA LEU A 275 -20.61 31.92 0.93
C LEU A 275 -21.14 31.65 2.35
N LYS A 276 -22.32 32.18 2.68
CA LYS A 276 -22.96 31.94 3.98
C LYS A 276 -23.27 30.45 4.19
N ALA A 277 -23.71 29.75 3.16
CA ALA A 277 -23.94 28.31 3.21
C ALA A 277 -22.62 27.53 3.45
N VAL A 278 -21.54 27.87 2.74
CA VAL A 278 -20.22 27.25 2.93
C VAL A 278 -19.66 27.50 4.33
N CYS A 279 -19.76 28.72 4.85
CA CYS A 279 -19.28 29.03 6.20
C CYS A 279 -20.18 28.47 7.31
N SER A 280 -21.46 28.19 7.04
CA SER A 280 -22.36 27.63 8.06
C SER A 280 -21.97 26.24 8.56
N VAL A 281 -21.16 25.50 7.79
CA VAL A 281 -20.73 24.15 8.15
C VAL A 281 -19.44 24.11 8.98
N THR A 282 -18.78 25.25 9.16
CA THR A 282 -17.49 25.36 9.85
C THR A 282 -17.65 25.51 11.37
N GLN A 283 -16.54 25.34 12.11
CA GLN A 283 -16.49 25.58 13.56
C GLN A 283 -16.60 27.07 13.88
N TYR A 284 -16.08 27.94 13.00
CA TYR A 284 -16.04 29.39 13.19
C TYR A 284 -16.68 30.12 11.98
N PRO A 285 -18.03 30.13 11.87
CA PRO A 285 -18.71 30.70 10.71
C PRO A 285 -18.48 32.19 10.50
N SER A 286 -18.32 32.96 11.60
CA SER A 286 -18.07 34.40 11.56
C SER A 286 -16.70 34.72 10.98
N SER A 287 -15.64 34.08 11.47
CA SER A 287 -14.28 34.28 10.95
C SER A 287 -14.12 33.73 9.53
N CYS A 288 -14.78 32.62 9.19
CA CYS A 288 -14.86 32.13 7.81
C CYS A 288 -15.44 33.17 6.85
N TYR A 289 -16.57 33.78 7.22
CA TYR A 289 -17.25 34.75 6.36
C TYR A 289 -16.42 36.02 6.18
N SER A 290 -15.90 36.59 7.28
CA SER A 290 -15.12 37.83 7.23
C SER A 290 -13.79 37.65 6.48
N SER A 291 -13.09 36.53 6.70
CA SER A 291 -11.78 36.29 6.07
C SER A 291 -11.87 36.06 4.56
N ILE A 292 -12.92 35.36 4.08
CA ILE A 292 -13.12 35.12 2.64
C ILE A 292 -13.60 36.39 1.95
N THR A 293 -14.50 37.16 2.58
CA THR A 293 -15.01 38.43 2.01
C THR A 293 -13.91 39.49 1.87
N ALA A 294 -12.91 39.46 2.75
CA ALA A 294 -11.77 40.38 2.69
C ALA A 294 -10.80 40.11 1.52
N LEU A 295 -10.89 38.94 0.85
CA LEU A 295 -10.05 38.59 -0.28
C LEU A 295 -10.70 38.93 -1.63
N GLU A 296 -9.89 39.33 -2.62
CA GLU A 296 -10.36 39.60 -3.97
C GLU A 296 -11.09 38.39 -4.57
N GLY A 297 -12.33 38.60 -5.03
CA GLY A 297 -13.19 37.55 -5.59
C GLY A 297 -14.07 36.81 -4.59
N GLY A 298 -13.90 37.02 -3.27
CA GLY A 298 -14.72 36.36 -2.22
C GLY A 298 -16.20 36.75 -2.24
N SER A 299 -16.52 37.97 -2.64
CA SER A 299 -17.91 38.49 -2.71
C SER A 299 -18.63 38.15 -4.01
N ASN A 300 -17.93 37.58 -5.00
CA ASN A 300 -18.40 37.48 -6.38
C ASN A 300 -18.56 36.04 -6.88
N SER A 301 -18.13 35.03 -6.10
CA SER A 301 -18.20 33.62 -6.49
C SER A 301 -19.27 32.86 -5.71
N SER A 302 -20.07 32.06 -6.43
CA SER A 302 -20.96 31.05 -5.86
C SER A 302 -20.39 29.63 -5.94
N ASP A 303 -19.17 29.45 -6.48
CA ASP A 303 -18.53 28.15 -6.67
C ASP A 303 -17.84 27.66 -5.38
N PRO A 304 -18.28 26.51 -4.80
CA PRO A 304 -17.68 25.93 -3.60
C PRO A 304 -16.18 25.62 -3.70
N GLU A 305 -15.66 25.26 -4.87
CA GLU A 305 -14.23 24.96 -5.05
C GLU A 305 -13.39 26.25 -5.02
N VAL A 306 -13.91 27.34 -5.59
CA VAL A 306 -13.31 28.67 -5.51
C VAL A 306 -13.34 29.18 -4.07
N LEU A 307 -14.47 29.05 -3.37
CA LEU A 307 -14.61 29.44 -1.96
C LEU A 307 -13.66 28.64 -1.05
N PHE A 308 -13.49 27.35 -1.31
CA PHE A 308 -12.49 26.53 -0.60
C PHE A 308 -11.06 27.04 -0.84
N ARG A 309 -10.68 27.33 -2.09
CA ARG A 309 -9.36 27.89 -2.40
C ARG A 309 -9.12 29.24 -1.72
N LEU A 310 -10.14 30.10 -1.65
CA LEU A 310 -10.07 31.36 -0.91
C LEU A 310 -9.90 31.14 0.60
N SER A 311 -10.59 30.15 1.18
CA SER A 311 -10.40 29.79 2.59
C SER A 311 -8.95 29.38 2.89
N LEU A 312 -8.34 28.58 2.00
CA LEU A 312 -6.94 28.15 2.15
C LEU A 312 -5.97 29.32 2.08
N ARG A 313 -6.21 30.28 1.18
CA ARG A 313 -5.41 31.50 1.07
C ARG A 313 -5.51 32.35 2.33
N ALA A 314 -6.71 32.49 2.90
CA ALA A 314 -6.91 33.20 4.16
C ALA A 314 -6.15 32.53 5.32
N ALA A 315 -6.27 31.20 5.46
CA ALA A 315 -5.55 30.44 6.47
C ALA A 315 -4.02 30.57 6.32
N MET A 316 -3.52 30.47 5.09
CA MET A 316 -2.10 30.61 4.78
C MET A 316 -1.57 32.02 5.09
N ALA A 317 -2.36 33.07 4.81
CA ALA A 317 -1.98 34.45 5.07
C ALA A 317 -1.80 34.72 6.58
N GLU A 318 -2.70 34.21 7.43
CA GLU A 318 -2.56 34.33 8.89
C GLU A 318 -1.40 33.47 9.41
N LEU A 319 -1.30 32.23 8.96
CA LEU A 319 -0.26 31.32 9.41
C LEU A 319 1.15 31.81 9.05
N SER A 320 1.31 32.43 7.88
CA SER A 320 2.60 32.98 7.44
C SER A 320 3.11 34.09 8.36
N LYS A 321 2.21 34.79 9.09
CA LYS A 321 2.59 35.80 10.09
C LYS A 321 3.22 35.17 11.34
N LEU A 322 2.94 33.89 11.61
CA LEU A 322 3.47 33.19 12.77
C LEU A 322 4.91 32.70 12.59
N LYS A 323 5.43 32.71 11.35
CA LYS A 323 6.78 32.20 11.06
C LYS A 323 7.87 32.87 11.90
N ASP A 324 7.77 34.18 12.09
CA ASP A 324 8.75 34.97 12.84
C ASP A 324 8.34 35.17 14.31
N PHE A 325 7.13 34.72 14.69
CA PHE A 325 6.58 34.93 16.02
C PHE A 325 7.43 34.30 17.14
N PRO A 326 7.91 33.04 17.04
CA PRO A 326 8.78 32.44 18.05
C PRO A 326 10.03 33.26 18.38
N ALA A 327 10.62 33.95 17.39
CA ALA A 327 11.78 34.81 17.58
C ALA A 327 11.42 36.18 18.18
N ALA A 328 10.16 36.61 18.04
CA ALA A 328 9.65 37.88 18.55
C ALA A 328 9.06 37.80 19.96
N ILE A 329 8.91 36.60 20.55
CA ILE A 329 8.43 36.42 21.93
C ILE A 329 9.39 37.12 22.89
N GLN A 330 8.91 38.20 23.51
CA GLN A 330 9.63 38.90 24.56
C GLN A 330 9.55 38.06 25.84
N LEU A 331 10.65 37.36 26.14
CA LEU A 331 10.79 36.64 27.40
C LEU A 331 11.17 37.63 28.52
N PRO A 332 10.40 37.67 29.62
CA PRO A 332 10.83 38.35 30.85
C PRO A 332 12.27 37.95 31.24
N SER A 333 13.04 38.91 31.76
CA SER A 333 14.49 38.75 31.99
C SER A 333 14.83 37.62 32.98
N ASP A 334 13.90 37.28 33.87
CA ASP A 334 13.98 36.18 34.84
C ASP A 334 13.81 34.79 34.22
N ILE A 335 13.13 34.66 33.08
CA ILE A 335 12.95 33.39 32.35
C ILE A 335 13.65 33.35 31.00
N ALA A 336 14.31 34.43 30.60
CA ALA A 336 15.01 34.54 29.33
C ALA A 336 16.09 33.46 29.13
N ASN A 337 16.65 32.90 30.21
CA ASN A 337 17.68 31.85 30.17
C ASN A 337 17.12 30.42 30.37
N ASP A 338 15.80 30.25 30.46
CA ASP A 338 15.19 28.92 30.55
C ASP A 338 15.43 28.14 29.25
N THR A 339 16.27 27.11 29.33
CA THR A 339 16.68 26.29 28.18
C THR A 339 15.53 25.44 27.67
N MET A 340 14.67 24.94 28.56
CA MET A 340 13.55 24.09 28.22
C MET A 340 12.45 24.89 27.50
N LEU A 341 12.16 26.09 28.00
CA LEU A 341 11.24 27.02 27.34
C LEU A 341 11.73 27.41 25.95
N ARG A 342 13.02 27.71 25.79
CA ARG A 342 13.62 28.00 24.47
C ARG A 342 13.49 26.82 23.51
N GLN A 343 13.72 25.59 23.99
CA GLN A 343 13.52 24.40 23.16
C GLN A 343 12.04 24.22 22.77
N ALA A 344 11.09 24.46 23.68
CA ALA A 344 9.67 24.42 23.38
C ALA A 344 9.26 25.46 22.32
N ILE A 345 9.82 26.68 22.39
CA ILE A 345 9.60 27.73 21.39
C ILE A 345 10.20 27.32 20.02
N ASN A 346 11.34 26.62 20.00
CA ASN A 346 11.90 26.09 18.75
C ASN A 346 11.02 25.00 18.13
N VAL A 347 10.35 24.16 18.95
CA VAL A 347 9.34 23.23 18.47
C VAL A 347 8.22 23.98 17.75
N CYS A 348 7.71 25.07 18.35
CA CYS A 348 6.71 25.93 17.70
C CYS A 348 7.16 26.45 16.33
N ALA A 349 8.39 26.95 16.22
CA ALA A 349 8.94 27.44 14.95
C ALA A 349 8.96 26.34 13.87
N ALA A 350 9.40 25.14 14.23
CA ALA A 350 9.45 24.00 13.30
C ALA A 350 8.05 23.59 12.82
N VAL A 351 7.09 23.44 13.75
CA VAL A 351 5.73 22.99 13.40
C VAL A 351 4.91 24.06 12.66
N PHE A 352 5.19 25.36 12.87
CA PHE A 352 4.62 26.42 12.04
C PHE A 352 5.11 26.36 10.60
N GLU A 353 6.41 26.15 10.39
CA GLU A 353 6.96 25.97 9.05
C GLU A 353 6.35 24.74 8.35
N ASP A 354 6.18 23.64 9.07
CA ASP A 354 5.54 22.42 8.56
C ASP A 354 4.06 22.65 8.22
N SER A 355 3.34 23.42 9.03
CA SER A 355 1.95 23.80 8.79
C SER A 355 1.79 24.62 7.51
N VAL A 356 2.71 25.58 7.28
CA VAL A 356 2.72 26.40 6.06
C VAL A 356 2.93 25.54 4.83
N ASP A 357 3.88 24.61 4.87
CA ASP A 357 4.14 23.69 3.76
C ASP A 357 2.93 22.80 3.45
N ARG A 358 2.22 22.31 4.47
CA ARG A 358 1.00 21.49 4.30
C ARG A 358 -0.15 22.28 3.67
N LEU A 359 -0.30 23.55 4.00
CA LEU A 359 -1.27 24.43 3.34
C LEU A 359 -0.89 24.70 1.88
N ASN A 360 0.40 24.94 1.60
CA ASN A 360 0.90 25.11 0.24
C ASN A 360 0.67 23.86 -0.61
N ASP A 361 0.97 22.67 -0.08
CA ASP A 361 0.72 21.40 -0.75
C ASP A 361 -0.79 21.20 -1.03
N SER A 362 -1.65 21.58 -0.07
CA SER A 362 -3.11 21.54 -0.25
C SER A 362 -3.55 22.45 -1.40
N ILE A 363 -3.08 23.71 -1.43
CA ILE A 363 -3.37 24.67 -2.51
C ILE A 363 -2.88 24.13 -3.86
N ALA A 364 -1.64 23.66 -3.93
CA ALA A 364 -1.02 23.14 -5.15
C ALA A 364 -1.82 21.96 -5.72
N SER A 365 -2.27 21.05 -4.85
CA SER A 365 -3.05 19.88 -5.27
C SER A 365 -4.38 20.26 -5.93
N ILE A 366 -5.02 21.36 -5.52
CA ILE A 366 -6.29 21.82 -6.10
C ILE A 366 -6.06 22.64 -7.37
N THR A 367 -4.85 23.16 -7.60
CA THR A 367 -4.52 23.94 -8.81
C THR A 367 -4.05 23.09 -9.99
N ALA A 368 -3.49 21.90 -9.75
CA ALA A 368 -3.05 20.98 -10.80
C ALA A 368 -4.23 20.08 -11.26
N GLN A 369 -4.71 20.26 -12.50
CA GLN A 369 -5.86 19.55 -13.10
C GLN A 369 -5.40 18.32 -13.93
N PRO A 370 -6.18 17.22 -14.02
CA PRO A 370 -7.37 17.12 -14.89
C PRO A 370 -8.67 16.58 -14.24
N ALA A 371 -9.80 16.79 -14.93
CA ALA A 371 -11.13 16.31 -14.58
C ALA A 371 -11.19 14.77 -14.49
N GLY A 372 -11.23 14.23 -13.26
CA GLY A 372 -11.36 12.79 -13.00
C GLY A 372 -10.83 12.34 -11.64
N GLU A 373 -9.94 13.11 -11.00
CA GLU A 373 -9.24 12.73 -9.76
C GLU A 373 -9.72 13.45 -8.48
N GLY A 374 -10.82 14.20 -8.55
CA GLY A 374 -11.28 15.09 -7.46
C GLY A 374 -11.41 14.43 -6.08
N LYS A 375 -11.80 13.14 -6.00
CA LYS A 375 -11.90 12.40 -4.72
C LYS A 375 -10.55 12.15 -4.07
N GLN A 376 -9.50 11.87 -4.84
CA GLN A 376 -8.16 11.61 -4.31
C GLN A 376 -7.54 12.92 -3.77
N GLN A 377 -7.74 14.03 -4.49
CA GLN A 377 -7.28 15.36 -4.12
C GLN A 377 -7.92 15.87 -2.81
N GLN A 378 -9.23 15.67 -2.65
CA GLN A 378 -9.93 16.04 -1.42
C GLN A 378 -9.42 15.25 -0.21
N VAL A 379 -9.15 13.95 -0.38
CA VAL A 379 -8.57 13.12 0.69
C VAL A 379 -7.17 13.62 1.08
N LEU A 380 -6.33 13.98 0.11
CA LEU A 380 -5.01 14.53 0.36
C LEU A 380 -5.10 15.88 1.09
N SER A 381 -5.90 16.81 0.56
CA SER A 381 -6.12 18.14 1.17
C SER A 381 -6.66 18.00 2.60
N ARG A 382 -7.64 17.13 2.83
CA ARG A 382 -8.17 16.88 4.18
C ARG A 382 -7.10 16.31 5.12
N THR A 383 -6.24 15.42 4.63
CA THR A 383 -5.15 14.83 5.42
C THR A 383 -4.13 15.89 5.82
N TRP A 384 -3.66 16.70 4.87
CA TRP A 384 -2.66 17.74 5.14
C TRP A 384 -3.22 18.88 6.00
N LEU A 385 -4.47 19.29 5.79
CA LEU A 385 -5.15 20.24 6.68
C LEU A 385 -5.32 19.68 8.09
N SER A 386 -5.70 18.41 8.23
CA SER A 386 -5.77 17.77 9.55
C SER A 386 -4.42 17.80 10.25
N ALA A 387 -3.37 17.56 9.47
CA ALA A 387 -2.00 17.54 9.94
C ALA A 387 -1.51 18.96 10.30
N ALA A 388 -1.86 20.00 9.55
CA ALA A 388 -1.54 21.40 9.90
C ALA A 388 -2.23 21.84 11.21
N VAL A 389 -3.48 21.45 11.43
CA VAL A 389 -4.16 21.68 12.72
C VAL A 389 -3.45 20.94 13.87
N THR A 390 -2.96 19.72 13.62
CA THR A 390 -2.15 18.98 14.61
C THR A 390 -0.85 19.71 14.95
N ASP A 391 -0.15 20.22 13.95
CA ASP A 391 1.12 20.94 14.15
C ASP A 391 0.93 22.21 15.02
N LEU A 392 -0.15 22.97 14.81
CA LEU A 392 -0.51 24.11 15.66
C LEU A 392 -0.76 23.67 17.11
N ASP A 393 -1.47 22.56 17.32
CA ASP A 393 -1.71 22.04 18.68
C ASP A 393 -0.42 21.55 19.35
N THR A 394 0.48 20.93 18.58
CA THR A 394 1.80 20.48 19.07
C THR A 394 2.64 21.64 19.60
N CYS A 395 2.57 22.83 18.98
CA CYS A 395 3.24 24.02 19.52
C CYS A 395 2.70 24.37 20.93
N LEU A 396 1.37 24.39 21.08
CA LEU A 396 0.74 24.71 22.36
C LEU A 396 1.09 23.66 23.43
N ASP A 397 1.12 22.38 23.06
CA ASP A 397 1.46 21.28 23.98
C ASP A 397 2.93 21.28 24.40
N ALA A 398 3.83 21.86 23.60
CA ALA A 398 5.25 21.96 23.95
C ALA A 398 5.51 22.98 25.08
N VAL A 399 4.63 23.97 25.26
CA VAL A 399 4.83 25.09 26.19
C VAL A 399 4.04 24.89 27.48
N GLN A 400 4.75 24.73 28.59
CA GLN A 400 4.13 24.53 29.91
C GLN A 400 3.85 25.82 30.69
N LEU A 401 4.55 26.91 30.35
CA LEU A 401 4.43 28.16 31.09
C LEU A 401 3.18 28.93 30.67
N ARG A 402 2.22 29.04 31.60
CA ARG A 402 0.89 29.61 31.35
C ARG A 402 0.90 31.01 30.71
N ALA A 403 1.79 31.91 31.16
CA ALA A 403 1.86 33.28 30.62
C ALA A 403 2.26 33.32 29.14
N ILE A 404 3.16 32.43 28.72
CA ILE A 404 3.60 32.31 27.32
C ILE A 404 2.55 31.55 26.51
N LEU A 405 1.91 30.54 27.11
CA LEU A 405 0.81 29.80 26.49
C LEU A 405 -0.39 30.72 26.16
N GLU A 406 -0.73 31.67 27.03
CA GLU A 406 -1.79 32.66 26.77
C GLU A 406 -1.43 33.60 25.60
N GLN A 407 -0.17 34.06 25.53
CA GLN A 407 0.32 34.86 24.39
C GLN A 407 0.30 34.07 23.07
N LEU A 408 0.76 32.81 23.10
CA LEU A 408 0.74 31.93 21.93
C LEU A 408 -0.68 31.65 21.46
N ASN A 409 -1.61 31.34 22.36
CA ASN A 409 -3.02 31.14 22.00
C ASN A 409 -3.61 32.37 21.30
N SER A 410 -3.35 33.58 21.83
CA SER A 410 -3.85 34.81 21.22
C SER A 410 -3.23 35.07 19.84
N ALA A 411 -1.92 34.83 19.67
CA ALA A 411 -1.28 34.98 18.36
C ALA A 411 -1.79 33.95 17.34
N MET A 412 -2.05 32.72 17.79
CA MET A 412 -2.43 31.59 16.94
C MET A 412 -3.93 31.49 16.65
N GLU A 413 -4.76 32.31 17.31
CA GLU A 413 -6.23 32.24 17.25
C GLU A 413 -6.74 32.22 15.81
N ASN A 414 -6.45 33.28 15.04
CA ASN A 414 -6.87 33.38 13.64
C ASN A 414 -6.34 32.22 12.78
N SER A 415 -5.07 31.85 12.95
CA SER A 415 -4.46 30.77 12.16
C SER A 415 -5.14 29.43 12.42
N THR A 416 -5.48 29.15 13.68
CA THR A 416 -6.16 27.92 14.11
C THR A 416 -7.60 27.89 13.61
N GLU A 417 -8.35 28.98 13.78
CA GLU A 417 -9.73 29.07 13.32
C GLU A 417 -9.84 28.93 11.80
N LEU A 418 -9.00 29.62 11.04
CA LEU A 418 -9.05 29.61 9.58
C LEU A 418 -8.60 28.25 9.02
N ALA A 419 -7.60 27.60 9.62
CA ALA A 419 -7.22 26.23 9.25
C ALA A 419 -8.37 25.24 9.52
N SER A 420 -9.05 25.36 10.68
CA SER A 420 -10.24 24.58 11.02
C SER A 420 -11.39 24.82 10.03
N ASN A 421 -11.63 26.07 9.65
CA ASN A 421 -12.64 26.44 8.66
C ASN A 421 -12.36 25.79 7.30
N SER A 422 -11.13 25.89 6.79
CA SER A 422 -10.73 25.21 5.54
C SER A 422 -10.91 23.70 5.63
N LEU A 423 -10.56 23.08 6.77
CA LEU A 423 -10.74 21.65 7.00
C LEU A 423 -12.23 21.23 6.99
N ALA A 424 -13.10 22.05 7.56
CA ALA A 424 -14.54 21.82 7.55
C ALA A 424 -15.13 21.94 6.14
N ILE A 425 -14.70 22.95 5.36
CA ILE A 425 -15.18 23.17 3.99
C ILE A 425 -14.83 21.97 3.08
N VAL A 426 -13.57 21.51 3.09
CA VAL A 426 -13.18 20.35 2.26
C VAL A 426 -13.90 19.07 2.68
N THR A 427 -14.15 18.91 3.98
CA THR A 427 -14.77 17.70 4.54
C THR A 427 -16.26 17.63 4.25
N LYS A 428 -17.00 18.73 4.48
CA LYS A 428 -18.47 18.74 4.46
C LYS A 428 -19.04 19.24 3.15
N VAL A 429 -18.41 20.21 2.49
CA VAL A 429 -18.95 20.78 1.24
C VAL A 429 -18.48 19.96 0.05
N LEU A 430 -17.16 19.83 -0.12
CA LEU A 430 -16.60 19.11 -1.26
C LEU A 430 -16.79 17.59 -1.14
N GLY A 431 -16.74 17.05 0.08
CA GLY A 431 -17.06 15.65 0.35
C GLY A 431 -18.47 15.25 -0.09
N LEU A 432 -19.50 16.02 0.29
CA LEU A 432 -20.89 15.76 -0.09
C LEU A 432 -21.11 15.86 -1.60
N LEU A 433 -20.55 16.88 -2.26
CA LEU A 433 -20.63 17.01 -3.72
C LEU A 433 -20.04 15.79 -4.44
N SER A 434 -19.00 15.19 -3.86
CA SER A 434 -18.39 13.97 -4.38
C SER A 434 -19.24 12.70 -4.13
N ASP A 435 -20.06 12.69 -3.08
CA ASP A 435 -20.92 11.57 -2.68
C ASP A 435 -22.26 11.54 -3.44
N PHE A 436 -22.79 12.69 -3.86
CA PHE A 436 -23.94 12.78 -4.78
C PHE A 436 -23.65 12.27 -6.21
N ASN A 437 -22.39 11.94 -6.50
CA ASN A 437 -21.99 11.12 -7.64
C ASN A 437 -22.18 9.62 -7.32
N ILE A 438 -23.43 9.20 -7.06
CA ILE A 438 -23.78 7.99 -6.28
C ILE A 438 -23.09 6.69 -6.77
N PRO A 439 -22.36 5.97 -5.89
CA PRO A 439 -21.81 4.64 -6.11
C PRO A 439 -22.69 3.51 -5.51
N ILE A 440 -22.46 2.25 -5.93
CA ILE A 440 -22.34 1.00 -5.11
C ILE A 440 -22.81 -0.24 -5.91
N HIS A 441 -21.85 -1.00 -6.45
CA HIS A 441 -21.64 -2.40 -6.06
C HIS A 441 -20.25 -2.89 -6.48
N ARG A 442 -19.51 -3.34 -5.46
CA ARG A 442 -18.34 -4.24 -5.46
C ARG A 442 -17.18 -3.95 -6.43
N ARG A 443 -16.10 -3.43 -5.84
CA ARG A 443 -14.68 -3.72 -6.12
C ARG A 443 -14.32 -4.02 -7.58
N ARG A 444 -13.71 -3.03 -8.23
CA ARG A 444 -12.32 -3.07 -8.71
C ARG A 444 -12.00 -1.68 -9.28
N ARG A 445 -11.16 -0.92 -8.59
CA ARG A 445 -10.67 0.37 -9.10
C ARG A 445 -9.83 0.09 -10.35
N LEU A 446 -10.32 0.65 -11.43
CA LEU A 446 -9.62 1.01 -12.65
C LEU A 446 -8.72 2.21 -12.30
N MET A 447 -7.41 2.10 -12.51
CA MET A 447 -6.48 3.13 -13.03
C MET A 447 -5.02 2.70 -12.79
N THR A 448 -4.52 1.87 -13.71
CA THR A 448 -3.21 2.00 -14.36
C THR A 448 -3.42 1.57 -15.82
N ALA A 449 -4.04 2.45 -16.58
CA ALA A 449 -3.90 2.53 -18.02
C ALA A 449 -3.53 4.00 -18.19
N GLU A 450 -2.26 4.37 -18.28
CA GLU A 450 -1.36 4.02 -19.38
C GLU A 450 0.06 3.71 -18.87
N ALA A 451 0.38 2.43 -18.80
CA ALA A 451 1.73 1.97 -19.11
C ALA A 451 1.50 0.72 -19.94
N GLU A 452 1.90 0.73 -21.20
CA GLU A 452 2.05 -0.49 -21.98
C GLU A 452 2.77 -1.51 -21.09
N SER A 453 2.12 -2.65 -20.84
CA SER A 453 2.61 -3.65 -19.90
C SER A 453 3.77 -4.42 -20.51
N ASP A 454 4.94 -3.79 -20.60
CA ASP A 454 6.20 -4.40 -21.04
C ASP A 454 6.76 -5.46 -20.06
N SER A 455 5.91 -5.99 -19.17
CA SER A 455 6.31 -6.93 -18.11
C SER A 455 6.17 -8.40 -18.51
N GLY A 456 5.46 -8.72 -19.60
CA GLY A 456 5.28 -10.09 -20.09
C GLY A 456 4.42 -11.03 -19.21
N PHE A 457 3.94 -10.62 -18.03
CA PHE A 457 3.19 -11.49 -17.10
C PHE A 457 1.66 -11.51 -17.35
N PRO A 458 0.96 -12.66 -17.14
CA PRO A 458 -0.50 -12.73 -17.17
C PRO A 458 -1.18 -11.82 -16.14
N ARG A 459 -2.40 -11.35 -16.42
CA ARG A 459 -3.19 -10.48 -15.52
C ARG A 459 -3.51 -11.07 -14.14
N TRP A 460 -3.46 -12.38 -14.00
CA TRP A 460 -3.75 -13.04 -12.72
C TRP A 460 -2.53 -13.06 -11.78
N VAL A 461 -1.32 -12.84 -12.29
CA VAL A 461 -0.14 -12.52 -11.47
C VAL A 461 -0.27 -11.04 -11.11
N SER A 462 -0.52 -10.74 -9.83
CA SER A 462 -0.75 -9.36 -9.39
C SER A 462 0.50 -8.49 -9.61
N ASP A 463 0.36 -7.17 -9.75
CA ASP A 463 1.55 -6.30 -9.94
C ASP A 463 2.50 -6.33 -8.73
N GLY A 464 2.00 -6.66 -7.53
CA GLY A 464 2.82 -6.92 -6.35
C GLY A 464 3.66 -8.20 -6.51
N ASP A 465 3.02 -9.29 -6.97
CA ASP A 465 3.70 -10.55 -7.23
C ASP A 465 4.68 -10.43 -8.40
N ARG A 466 4.35 -9.68 -9.46
CA ARG A 466 5.26 -9.40 -10.57
C ARG A 466 6.54 -8.71 -10.10
N ARG A 467 6.40 -7.66 -9.28
CA ARG A 467 7.54 -6.98 -8.68
C ARG A 467 8.35 -7.91 -7.78
N MET A 468 7.66 -8.72 -6.96
CA MET A 468 8.31 -9.72 -6.11
C MET A 468 9.04 -10.79 -6.95
N LEU A 469 8.48 -11.22 -8.08
CA LEU A 469 9.11 -12.18 -8.97
C LEU A 469 10.34 -11.54 -9.66
N GLN A 470 10.20 -10.32 -10.19
CA GLN A 470 11.24 -9.65 -10.98
C GLN A 470 12.47 -9.14 -10.18
N GLN A 471 12.38 -8.97 -8.86
CA GLN A 471 13.41 -8.33 -8.00
C GLN A 471 14.71 -9.15 -7.68
N VAL A 472 15.75 -9.19 -8.52
CA VAL A 472 17.02 -9.97 -8.26
C VAL A 472 17.60 -9.88 -6.81
N GLY A 473 17.80 -11.02 -6.11
CA GLY A 473 18.71 -11.16 -4.93
C GLY A 473 18.09 -11.39 -3.52
N GLY A 474 18.75 -12.17 -2.67
CA GLY A 474 18.32 -12.56 -1.30
C GLY A 474 18.26 -11.42 -0.26
N ALA A 475 17.52 -11.67 0.83
CA ALA A 475 17.07 -10.72 1.88
C ALA A 475 16.17 -9.55 1.40
N GLY A 476 15.63 -9.65 0.18
CA GLY A 476 14.59 -8.76 -0.33
C GLY A 476 14.95 -8.02 -1.62
N GLY A 477 15.96 -8.43 -2.39
CA GLY A 477 16.23 -7.94 -3.75
C GLY A 477 16.43 -6.42 -3.87
N LEU A 478 16.66 -5.74 -2.75
CA LEU A 478 16.84 -4.30 -2.67
C LEU A 478 18.34 -4.03 -2.63
N ARG A 479 18.93 -3.60 -3.75
CA ARG A 479 20.29 -3.06 -3.76
C ARG A 479 20.30 -1.77 -2.93
N PRO A 480 20.97 -1.73 -1.77
CA PRO A 480 21.01 -0.51 -0.96
C PRO A 480 21.81 0.57 -1.68
N ASN A 481 21.36 1.83 -1.56
CA ASN A 481 22.14 2.99 -1.99
C ASN A 481 23.31 3.21 -1.03
N VAL A 482 23.08 3.01 0.28
CA VAL A 482 24.07 3.17 1.34
C VAL A 482 23.94 2.02 2.34
N THR A 483 25.07 1.49 2.79
CA THR A 483 25.15 0.53 3.88
C THR A 483 25.81 1.16 5.10
N VAL A 484 25.23 0.96 6.28
CA VAL A 484 25.76 1.38 7.58
C VAL A 484 26.17 0.13 8.35
N ALA A 485 27.39 0.10 8.87
CA ALA A 485 27.89 -1.03 9.68
C ALA A 485 28.92 -0.54 10.72
N GLN A 486 28.69 -0.85 11.99
CA GLN A 486 29.60 -0.43 13.08
C GLN A 486 30.97 -1.11 13.01
N ASP A 487 31.05 -2.29 12.38
CA ASP A 487 32.28 -3.06 12.18
C ASP A 487 33.19 -2.51 11.05
N GLY A 488 32.76 -1.42 10.38
CA GLY A 488 33.49 -0.81 9.27
C GLY A 488 33.30 -1.50 7.92
N SER A 489 32.47 -2.54 7.82
CA SER A 489 32.19 -3.26 6.57
C SER A 489 31.17 -2.56 5.64
N GLY A 490 30.67 -1.39 6.04
CA GLY A 490 29.70 -0.57 5.30
C GLY A 490 30.32 0.73 4.79
N ASN A 491 29.50 1.59 4.18
CA ASN A 491 29.92 2.92 3.76
C ASN A 491 30.13 3.87 4.95
N PHE A 492 29.32 3.73 6.00
CA PHE A 492 29.39 4.55 7.22
C PHE A 492 29.25 3.69 8.47
N THR A 493 29.74 4.22 9.60
CA THR A 493 29.57 3.62 10.92
C THR A 493 28.37 4.15 11.70
N THR A 494 27.76 5.26 11.24
CA THR A 494 26.59 5.90 11.87
C THR A 494 25.46 6.10 10.85
N ILE A 495 24.22 6.05 11.32
CA ILE A 495 23.02 6.26 10.50
C ILE A 495 22.90 7.73 10.12
N ALA A 496 23.25 8.66 11.01
CA ALA A 496 23.21 10.10 10.73
C ALA A 496 23.97 10.48 9.45
N LYS A 497 25.18 9.93 9.24
CA LYS A 497 25.98 10.16 8.02
C LYS A 497 25.32 9.60 6.76
N ALA A 498 24.64 8.46 6.86
CA ALA A 498 23.90 7.90 5.73
C ALA A 498 22.67 8.78 5.38
N VAL A 499 22.02 9.38 6.37
CA VAL A 499 20.88 10.27 6.18
C VAL A 499 21.27 11.55 5.45
N GLU A 500 22.47 12.08 5.69
CA GLU A 500 22.96 13.29 5.02
C GLU A 500 23.01 13.13 3.49
N LEU A 501 23.31 11.93 2.98
CA LEU A 501 23.41 11.63 1.55
C LEU A 501 22.07 11.51 0.81
N ILE A 502 20.95 11.49 1.52
CA ILE A 502 19.63 11.31 0.90
C ILE A 502 19.31 12.54 0.03
N PRO A 503 19.05 12.42 -1.29
CA PRO A 503 18.68 13.57 -2.10
C PRO A 503 17.38 14.22 -1.61
N LYS A 504 17.34 15.56 -1.57
CA LYS A 504 16.14 16.30 -1.17
C LYS A 504 15.00 16.05 -2.16
N LYS A 505 13.81 15.79 -1.63
CA LYS A 505 12.53 15.54 -2.31
C LYS A 505 12.64 14.54 -3.46
N SER A 506 13.49 13.51 -3.32
CA SER A 506 13.68 12.46 -4.32
C SER A 506 12.36 11.80 -4.69
N LEU A 507 12.10 11.66 -5.99
CA LEU A 507 10.96 10.88 -6.51
C LEU A 507 11.25 9.37 -6.56
N TRP A 508 12.54 9.00 -6.50
CA TRP A 508 13.00 7.62 -6.49
C TRP A 508 13.26 7.14 -5.06
N LYS A 509 13.06 5.84 -4.83
CA LYS A 509 13.29 5.22 -3.52
C LYS A 509 14.77 5.24 -3.17
N TYR A 510 15.11 5.81 -2.01
CA TYR A 510 16.47 5.79 -1.46
C TYR A 510 16.56 4.75 -0.34
N ILE A 511 17.45 3.77 -0.48
CA ILE A 511 17.50 2.58 0.36
C ILE A 511 18.75 2.62 1.23
N ILE A 512 18.56 2.61 2.54
CA ILE A 512 19.62 2.52 3.55
C ILE A 512 19.54 1.16 4.23
N TYR A 513 20.61 0.37 4.09
CA TYR A 513 20.77 -0.88 4.81
C TYR A 513 21.61 -0.65 6.07
N ILE A 514 21.09 -1.07 7.23
CA ILE A 514 21.74 -0.88 8.53
C ILE A 514 22.00 -2.26 9.12
N LYS A 515 23.26 -2.69 9.10
CA LYS A 515 23.66 -4.01 9.61
C LYS A 515 23.35 -4.15 11.10
N GLN A 516 23.39 -5.38 11.58
CA GLN A 516 23.29 -5.69 13.00
C GLN A 516 24.26 -4.85 13.84
N GLY A 517 23.78 -4.38 14.99
CA GLY A 517 24.50 -3.44 15.84
C GLY A 517 23.56 -2.64 16.72
N THR A 518 24.13 -1.98 17.73
CA THR A 518 23.41 -1.02 18.57
C THR A 518 23.94 0.38 18.31
N TYR A 519 23.15 1.16 17.58
CA TYR A 519 23.45 2.51 17.14
C TYR A 519 22.92 3.51 18.17
N LYS A 520 23.82 4.06 18.99
CA LYS A 520 23.48 5.06 20.01
C LYS A 520 23.48 6.46 19.40
N GLU A 521 22.37 6.84 18.78
CA GLU A 521 22.21 8.12 18.08
C GLU A 521 20.74 8.54 18.02
N ASN A 522 20.50 9.85 18.07
CA ASN A 522 19.21 10.44 17.73
C ASN A 522 19.21 10.80 16.24
N VAL A 523 18.30 10.21 15.46
CA VAL A 523 18.27 10.34 14.00
C VAL A 523 17.01 11.09 13.56
N ILE A 524 17.19 12.15 12.78
CA ILE A 524 16.10 12.96 12.24
C ILE A 524 16.15 12.96 10.72
N LEU A 525 15.08 12.48 10.09
CA LEU A 525 14.83 12.66 8.66
C LEU A 525 13.81 13.78 8.48
N ASP A 526 14.33 14.95 8.11
CA ASP A 526 13.53 16.15 7.88
C ASP A 526 12.51 15.97 6.72
N LYS A 527 11.57 16.91 6.59
CA LYS A 527 10.50 16.88 5.60
C LYS A 527 10.96 16.81 4.14
N HIS A 528 12.22 17.10 3.83
CA HIS A 528 12.79 17.01 2.49
C HIS A 528 13.30 15.61 2.16
N ARG A 529 13.31 14.64 3.09
CA ARG A 529 13.85 13.29 2.84
C ARG A 529 12.74 12.33 2.40
N TRP A 530 12.31 12.40 1.14
CA TRP A 530 11.19 11.62 0.59
C TRP A 530 11.58 10.22 0.12
N ASN A 531 10.62 9.29 0.11
CA ASN A 531 10.76 7.95 -0.46
C ASN A 531 11.96 7.16 0.11
N VAL A 532 12.21 7.25 1.41
CA VAL A 532 13.35 6.57 2.05
C VAL A 532 12.90 5.23 2.62
N LEU A 533 13.63 4.16 2.34
CA LEU A 533 13.50 2.87 3.01
C LEU A 533 14.75 2.60 3.85
N VAL A 534 14.56 2.44 5.16
CA VAL A 534 15.58 1.91 6.06
C VAL A 534 15.26 0.46 6.40
N TYR A 535 16.24 -0.43 6.33
CA TYR A 535 16.05 -1.80 6.79
C TYR A 535 17.28 -2.35 7.49
N GLY A 536 17.06 -3.30 8.40
CA GLY A 536 18.12 -3.95 9.16
C GLY A 536 18.14 -5.47 9.03
N ASP A 537 19.02 -6.10 9.80
CA ASP A 537 19.24 -7.56 9.84
C ASP A 537 18.18 -8.32 10.67
N GLY A 538 17.17 -7.61 11.18
CA GLY A 538 16.15 -8.13 12.08
C GLY A 538 15.96 -7.20 13.27
N LYS A 539 14.70 -7.09 13.75
CA LYS A 539 14.35 -6.21 14.89
C LYS A 539 15.13 -6.54 16.17
N ASP A 540 15.58 -7.77 16.35
CA ASP A 540 16.37 -8.17 17.52
C ASP A 540 17.89 -8.00 17.32
N LYS A 541 18.32 -7.54 16.13
CA LYS A 541 19.75 -7.44 15.75
C LYS A 541 20.19 -6.02 15.44
N THR A 542 19.36 -5.25 14.74
CA THR A 542 19.63 -3.85 14.38
C THR A 542 18.81 -2.93 15.27
N ILE A 543 19.48 -2.25 16.20
CA ILE A 543 18.86 -1.45 17.26
C ILE A 543 19.34 0.00 17.17
N VAL A 544 18.42 0.96 17.09
CA VAL A 544 18.72 2.40 17.26
C VAL A 544 18.26 2.82 18.65
N SER A 545 19.18 3.41 19.42
CA SER A 545 19.00 3.69 20.85
C SER A 545 19.26 5.16 21.18
N GLY A 546 18.36 5.77 21.92
CA GLY A 546 18.50 7.12 22.49
C GLY A 546 17.99 7.17 23.92
N SER A 547 18.11 8.33 24.57
CA SER A 547 17.68 8.51 25.98
C SER A 547 17.22 9.94 26.30
N LEU A 548 16.93 10.75 25.27
CA LEU A 548 16.35 12.08 25.47
C LEU A 548 14.97 11.94 26.12
N ASN A 549 14.63 12.86 27.02
CA ASN A 549 13.42 12.78 27.81
C ASN A 549 13.00 14.17 28.33
N PHE A 550 11.76 14.22 28.78
CA PHE A 550 11.13 15.44 29.25
C PHE A 550 11.73 15.97 30.56
N VAL A 551 11.99 15.10 31.54
CA VAL A 551 12.53 15.50 32.86
C VAL A 551 13.88 16.21 32.75
N ASP A 552 14.72 15.79 31.81
CA ASP A 552 16.05 16.38 31.57
C ASP A 552 15.99 17.62 30.66
N GLY A 553 14.79 18.17 30.40
CA GLY A 553 14.59 19.47 29.76
C GLY A 553 14.34 19.43 28.25
N THR A 554 14.12 18.25 27.65
CA THR A 554 13.79 18.12 26.22
C THR A 554 12.27 18.04 26.01
N PRO A 555 11.62 18.95 25.28
CA PRO A 555 10.19 18.85 24.98
C PRO A 555 9.84 17.50 24.33
N THR A 556 8.69 16.91 24.68
CA THR A 556 8.29 15.55 24.25
C THR A 556 8.48 15.31 22.74
N PHE A 557 8.15 16.30 21.90
CA PHE A 557 8.31 16.22 20.44
C PHE A 557 9.75 15.93 19.98
N ASP A 558 10.74 16.46 20.70
CA ASP A 558 12.18 16.34 20.39
C ASP A 558 12.87 15.20 21.14
N THR A 559 12.17 14.51 22.06
CA THR A 559 12.74 13.35 22.77
C THR A 559 12.94 12.11 21.88
N ALA A 560 12.40 12.13 20.66
CA ALA A 560 12.41 10.99 19.75
C ALA A 560 13.84 10.49 19.45
N THR A 561 14.07 9.19 19.67
CA THR A 561 15.30 8.52 19.23
C THR A 561 15.40 8.50 17.71
N PHE A 562 14.28 8.26 17.02
CA PHE A 562 14.21 8.33 15.56
C PHE A 562 12.96 9.09 15.14
N ALA A 563 13.13 10.14 14.33
CA ALA A 563 12.05 11.00 13.86
C ALA A 563 12.02 11.09 12.34
N VAL A 564 10.84 10.95 11.73
CA VAL A 564 10.65 11.02 10.27
C VAL A 564 9.50 11.94 9.88
N GLN A 565 9.72 12.77 8.86
CA GLN A 565 8.69 13.69 8.34
C GLN A 565 8.48 13.58 6.82
N GLY A 566 9.50 13.20 6.06
CA GLY A 566 9.38 13.04 4.61
C GLY A 566 8.40 11.94 4.20
N LYS A 567 7.56 12.22 3.19
CA LYS A 567 6.51 11.29 2.72
C LYS A 567 7.09 9.97 2.17
N ASN A 568 6.26 8.92 2.22
CA ASN A 568 6.58 7.55 1.76
C ASN A 568 7.78 6.92 2.48
N PHE A 569 8.06 7.32 3.73
CA PHE A 569 9.09 6.69 4.53
C PHE A 569 8.73 5.23 4.86
N MET A 570 9.72 4.35 4.83
CA MET A 570 9.56 2.96 5.22
C MET A 570 10.67 2.53 6.18
N ALA A 571 10.31 1.80 7.24
CA ALA A 571 11.26 1.06 8.06
C ALA A 571 10.91 -0.43 8.10
N ARG A 572 11.93 -1.29 8.13
CA ARG A 572 11.74 -2.74 8.16
C ARG A 572 12.81 -3.46 8.96
N ASP A 573 12.42 -4.50 9.71
CA ASP A 573 13.36 -5.43 10.36
C ASP A 573 14.37 -4.71 11.30
N MET A 574 13.89 -3.78 12.12
CA MET A 574 14.72 -2.95 13.04
C MET A 574 14.00 -2.63 14.35
N LYS A 575 14.77 -2.34 15.41
CA LYS A 575 14.26 -1.85 16.70
C LYS A 575 14.66 -0.41 16.95
N PHE A 576 13.73 0.36 17.49
CA PHE A 576 13.92 1.72 17.98
C PHE A 576 13.61 1.73 19.47
N ILE A 577 14.57 2.17 20.29
CA ILE A 577 14.47 2.13 21.75
C ILE A 577 14.84 3.48 22.37
N ASN A 578 14.03 3.93 23.33
CA ASN A 578 14.41 5.01 24.24
C ASN A 578 14.66 4.43 25.64
N THR A 579 15.89 4.58 26.14
CA THR A 579 16.36 3.98 27.38
C THR A 579 16.28 4.91 28.60
N ALA A 580 15.56 6.03 28.51
CA ALA A 580 15.49 7.01 29.60
C ALA A 580 14.94 6.45 30.93
N GLY A 581 14.00 5.50 30.87
CA GLY A 581 13.36 4.91 32.06
C GLY A 581 12.04 5.58 32.44
N PRO A 582 11.20 4.94 33.27
CA PRO A 582 9.88 5.45 33.66
C PRO A 582 9.94 6.67 34.59
N GLU A 583 11.04 6.88 35.31
CA GLU A 583 11.29 8.03 36.17
C GLU A 583 11.53 9.33 35.39
N LYS A 584 11.80 9.21 34.09
CA LYS A 584 12.08 10.33 33.18
C LYS A 584 10.85 10.85 32.43
N HIS A 585 9.67 10.32 32.76
CA HIS A 585 8.41 10.65 32.11
C HIS A 585 8.48 10.47 30.58
N GLN A 586 7.99 11.44 29.79
CA GLN A 586 7.88 11.32 28.34
C GLN A 586 9.24 11.12 27.68
N ALA A 587 9.39 10.03 26.94
CA ALA A 587 10.64 9.66 26.27
C ALA A 587 10.36 8.82 25.01
N VAL A 588 10.31 9.48 23.86
CA VAL A 588 9.84 8.88 22.60
C VAL A 588 10.93 8.00 21.98
N ALA A 589 10.58 6.76 21.62
CA ALA A 589 11.45 5.88 20.83
C ALA A 589 11.35 6.21 19.33
N PHE A 590 10.14 6.43 18.83
CA PHE A 590 9.93 6.73 17.42
C PHE A 590 8.80 7.74 17.21
N ARG A 591 9.07 8.76 16.39
CA ARG A 591 8.07 9.75 15.97
C ARG A 591 7.92 9.75 14.45
N SER A 592 6.67 9.72 13.99
CA SER A 592 6.37 9.87 12.56
C SER A 592 5.37 11.00 12.32
N GLY A 593 5.76 11.97 11.49
CA GLY A 593 4.86 12.90 10.81
C GLY A 593 4.78 12.64 9.30
N ALA A 594 5.30 11.50 8.82
CA ALA A 594 5.41 11.19 7.39
C ALA A 594 4.11 10.61 6.84
N ASP A 595 3.53 11.26 5.82
CA ASP A 595 2.38 10.72 5.09
C ASP A 595 2.76 9.49 4.27
N MET A 596 1.83 8.53 4.21
CA MET A 596 2.00 7.23 3.53
C MET A 596 3.24 6.46 4.03
N SER A 597 3.52 6.54 5.34
CA SER A 597 4.66 5.83 5.94
C SER A 597 4.31 4.41 6.38
N VAL A 598 5.28 3.49 6.26
CA VAL A 598 5.12 2.07 6.59
C VAL A 598 6.20 1.56 7.53
N TYR A 599 5.78 0.78 8.52
CA TYR A 599 6.67 0.11 9.46
C TYR A 599 6.36 -1.38 9.44
N TYR A 600 7.33 -2.21 9.05
CA TYR A 600 7.11 -3.64 8.86
C TYR A 600 8.11 -4.49 9.64
N ARG A 601 7.62 -5.31 10.57
CA ARG A 601 8.47 -6.11 11.48
C ARG A 601 9.47 -5.26 12.25
N CYS A 602 9.01 -4.10 12.72
CA CYS A 602 9.78 -3.22 13.60
C CYS A 602 9.45 -3.50 15.08
N SER A 603 10.34 -3.08 15.97
CA SER A 603 10.07 -3.04 17.41
C SER A 603 10.22 -1.60 17.93
N PHE A 604 9.27 -1.14 18.73
CA PHE A 604 9.27 0.16 19.38
C PHE A 604 9.21 -0.07 20.89
N ASP A 605 10.22 0.39 21.62
CA ASP A 605 10.43 0.03 23.03
C ASP A 605 10.82 1.27 23.85
N ALA A 606 9.98 1.64 24.82
CA ALA A 606 10.33 2.61 25.85
C ALA A 606 9.44 2.39 27.09
N TYR A 607 9.19 3.46 27.85
CA TYR A 607 8.24 3.50 28.95
C TYR A 607 7.06 4.39 28.61
N GLN A 608 7.05 5.65 29.04
CA GLN A 608 5.99 6.61 28.74
C GLN A 608 6.22 7.20 27.34
N ASP A 609 5.15 7.37 26.56
CA ASP A 609 5.16 8.02 25.23
C ASP A 609 6.06 7.31 24.20
N THR A 610 6.06 5.97 24.17
CA THR A 610 6.98 5.18 23.33
C THR A 610 6.91 5.49 21.83
N LEU A 611 5.70 5.43 21.26
CA LEU A 611 5.48 5.56 19.83
C LEU A 611 4.55 6.76 19.57
N TYR A 612 5.06 7.73 18.81
CA TYR A 612 4.37 8.96 18.49
C TYR A 612 3.98 9.01 17.00
N PRO A 613 2.87 8.35 16.57
CA PRO A 613 2.23 8.61 15.28
C PRO A 613 1.60 10.02 15.29
N HIS A 614 2.46 11.01 15.08
CA HIS A 614 2.17 12.43 15.27
C HIS A 614 1.06 12.90 14.31
N SER A 615 1.23 12.74 13.01
CA SER A 615 0.32 13.27 11.99
C SER A 615 0.35 12.46 10.68
N ASN A 616 -0.55 12.79 9.74
CA ASN A 616 -0.68 12.15 8.42
C ASN A 616 -1.07 10.65 8.47
N ARG A 617 -1.02 9.95 7.33
CA ARG A 617 -1.44 8.54 7.22
C ARG A 617 -0.27 7.58 7.43
N GLN A 618 -0.47 6.56 8.27
CA GLN A 618 0.59 5.64 8.68
C GLN A 618 0.08 4.20 8.78
N PHE A 619 0.95 3.23 8.47
CA PHE A 619 0.63 1.80 8.56
C PHE A 619 1.73 1.01 9.27
N TYR A 620 1.35 0.27 10.31
CA TYR A 620 2.23 -0.59 11.10
C TYR A 620 1.80 -2.04 10.94
N ARG A 621 2.70 -2.90 10.47
CA ARG A 621 2.43 -4.32 10.17
C ARG A 621 3.43 -5.24 10.87
N ASP A 622 2.91 -6.23 11.60
CA ASP A 622 3.69 -7.25 12.29
C ASP A 622 4.78 -6.66 13.23
N CYS A 623 4.47 -5.52 13.86
CA CYS A 623 5.37 -4.80 14.76
C CYS A 623 5.15 -5.17 16.23
N ASP A 624 6.18 -5.00 17.05
CA ASP A 624 6.06 -5.08 18.51
C ASP A 624 6.09 -3.67 19.10
N ILE A 625 5.12 -3.32 19.94
CA ILE A 625 5.05 -2.01 20.59
C ILE A 625 4.97 -2.21 22.10
N THR A 626 5.97 -1.72 22.82
CA THR A 626 6.13 -1.93 24.26
C THR A 626 6.20 -0.61 25.02
N GLY A 627 5.42 -0.45 26.09
CA GLY A 627 5.47 0.75 26.93
C GLY A 627 4.55 0.72 28.15
N THR A 628 4.32 1.89 28.75
CA THR A 628 3.58 2.05 30.02
C THR A 628 2.41 3.03 29.91
N ILE A 629 2.64 4.32 30.17
CA ILE A 629 1.65 5.39 30.07
C ILE A 629 1.67 5.94 28.65
N ASP A 630 0.50 6.01 28.03
CA ASP A 630 0.23 6.64 26.73
C ASP A 630 1.20 6.19 25.61
N PHE A 631 1.59 4.92 25.61
CA PHE A 631 2.73 4.50 24.81
C PHE A 631 2.46 4.43 23.29
N ILE A 632 1.21 4.61 22.85
CA ILE A 632 0.82 4.94 21.47
C ILE A 632 -0.01 6.23 21.51
N PHE A 633 0.56 7.36 21.13
CA PHE A 633 -0.11 8.66 21.26
C PHE A 633 0.09 9.57 20.05
N GLY A 634 -0.81 10.52 19.86
CA GLY A 634 -0.75 11.47 18.74
C GLY A 634 -2.04 11.57 17.95
N ASN A 635 -1.95 12.18 16.78
CA ASN A 635 -3.10 12.54 15.96
C ASN A 635 -2.91 12.17 14.47
N ALA A 636 -2.19 11.10 14.17
CA ALA A 636 -2.18 10.51 12.83
C ALA A 636 -3.51 9.83 12.49
N ALA A 637 -3.73 9.55 11.20
CA ALA A 637 -4.63 8.51 10.74
C ALA A 637 -3.81 7.20 10.64
N VAL A 638 -3.86 6.36 11.66
CA VAL A 638 -2.96 5.20 11.78
C VAL A 638 -3.70 3.88 11.92
N VAL A 639 -3.22 2.86 11.20
CA VAL A 639 -3.68 1.47 11.36
C VAL A 639 -2.50 0.59 11.80
N PHE A 640 -2.70 -0.13 12.91
CA PHE A 640 -1.85 -1.23 13.36
C PHE A 640 -2.50 -2.55 12.96
N GLN A 641 -1.77 -3.43 12.28
CA GLN A 641 -2.29 -4.71 11.82
C GLN A 641 -1.33 -5.87 12.06
N GLY A 642 -1.79 -6.94 12.72
CA GLY A 642 -0.91 -8.08 13.04
C GLY A 642 0.17 -7.77 14.08
N CYS A 643 0.03 -6.66 14.81
CA CYS A 643 1.05 -6.21 15.78
C CYS A 643 0.88 -6.87 17.15
N LYS A 644 1.96 -6.90 17.93
CA LYS A 644 1.94 -7.21 19.35
C LYS A 644 1.95 -5.92 20.16
N ILE A 645 0.94 -5.75 21.01
CA ILE A 645 0.78 -4.59 21.89
C ILE A 645 1.09 -5.03 23.33
N GLN A 646 2.21 -4.55 23.87
CA GLN A 646 2.87 -5.15 25.02
C GLN A 646 3.07 -4.17 26.18
N PRO A 647 2.06 -3.96 27.04
CA PRO A 647 2.26 -3.18 28.26
C PRO A 647 3.30 -3.85 29.16
N ARG A 648 4.20 -3.03 29.71
CA ARG A 648 5.21 -3.46 30.70
C ARG A 648 4.88 -2.91 32.09
N GLN A 649 5.54 -3.45 33.12
CA GLN A 649 5.35 -2.96 34.49
C GLN A 649 5.90 -1.52 34.63
N PRO A 650 5.06 -0.53 35.02
CA PRO A 650 5.50 0.82 35.32
C PRO A 650 6.03 0.94 36.76
N MET A 651 6.40 2.16 37.19
CA MET A 651 6.77 2.41 38.59
C MET A 651 5.60 2.16 39.54
N SER A 652 5.90 2.00 40.83
CA SER A 652 4.87 1.91 41.87
C SER A 652 3.91 3.11 41.80
N ASN A 653 2.62 2.85 42.03
CA ASN A 653 1.53 3.83 41.96
C ASN A 653 1.21 4.40 40.57
N GLN A 654 1.92 3.99 39.52
CA GLN A 654 1.53 4.28 38.14
C GLN A 654 0.54 3.25 37.60
N PHE A 655 0.00 3.54 36.42
CA PHE A 655 -0.89 2.69 35.64
C PHE A 655 -0.41 2.68 34.19
N ASN A 656 -0.98 1.80 33.38
CA ASN A 656 -0.73 1.77 31.94
C ASN A 656 -1.96 2.24 31.16
N THR A 657 -1.71 3.03 30.12
CA THR A 657 -2.68 3.42 29.10
C THR A 657 -2.06 3.13 27.75
N ILE A 658 -2.70 2.27 26.95
CA ILE A 658 -2.13 1.86 25.67
C ILE A 658 -2.18 3.01 24.67
N THR A 659 -3.32 3.69 24.56
CA THR A 659 -3.48 4.81 23.62
C THR A 659 -3.80 6.13 24.30
N ALA A 660 -3.26 7.23 23.77
CA ALA A 660 -3.72 8.59 24.05
C ALA A 660 -3.90 9.38 22.73
N GLN A 661 -5.08 9.27 22.15
CA GLN A 661 -5.34 9.86 20.83
C GLN A 661 -5.75 11.33 20.95
N GLY A 662 -5.11 12.19 20.15
CA GLY A 662 -5.16 13.65 20.28
C GLY A 662 -5.97 14.38 19.22
N LYS A 663 -7.11 13.83 18.75
CA LYS A 663 -7.97 14.55 17.79
C LYS A 663 -8.70 15.71 18.47
N LYS A 664 -8.50 16.94 17.96
CA LYS A 664 -9.05 18.18 18.52
C LYS A 664 -10.14 18.81 17.66
N ASP A 665 -10.21 18.50 16.37
CA ASP A 665 -11.26 18.98 15.47
C ASP A 665 -12.03 17.80 14.85
N PRO A 666 -13.38 17.79 14.87
CA PRO A 666 -14.20 16.69 14.36
C PRO A 666 -14.00 16.41 12.88
N ASN A 667 -13.60 17.42 12.10
CA ASN A 667 -13.38 17.33 10.66
C ASN A 667 -12.04 16.66 10.32
N GLN A 668 -11.12 16.52 11.29
CA GLN A 668 -9.89 15.76 11.07
C GLN A 668 -10.21 14.30 10.69
N ASN A 669 -9.51 13.76 9.71
CA ASN A 669 -9.63 12.34 9.30
C ASN A 669 -8.70 11.42 10.10
N THR A 670 -8.38 11.80 11.33
CA THR A 670 -7.37 11.16 12.19
C THR A 670 -8.00 10.23 13.22
N GLY A 671 -7.18 9.38 13.84
CA GLY A 671 -7.61 8.37 14.81
C GLY A 671 -6.65 7.17 14.84
N ILE A 672 -6.76 6.37 15.89
CA ILE A 672 -5.99 5.13 16.05
C ILE A 672 -6.90 3.93 15.78
N SER A 673 -6.52 3.09 14.84
CA SER A 673 -7.18 1.81 14.55
C SER A 673 -6.23 0.66 14.81
N ILE A 674 -6.58 -0.26 15.72
CA ILE A 674 -5.78 -1.45 16.04
C ILE A 674 -6.59 -2.67 15.63
N GLN A 675 -6.14 -3.36 14.58
CA GLN A 675 -6.88 -4.42 13.89
C GLN A 675 -6.08 -5.73 13.88
N LYS A 676 -6.70 -6.86 14.28
CA LYS A 676 -6.05 -8.18 14.22
C LYS A 676 -4.69 -8.20 14.95
N CYS A 677 -4.64 -7.58 16.11
CA CYS A 677 -3.43 -7.49 16.94
C CYS A 677 -3.58 -8.37 18.19
N ASP A 678 -2.44 -8.68 18.80
CA ASP A 678 -2.35 -9.43 20.05
C ASP A 678 -1.95 -8.49 21.19
N PHE A 679 -2.84 -8.34 22.17
CA PHE A 679 -2.59 -7.59 23.38
C PHE A 679 -2.18 -8.57 24.48
N THR A 680 -0.89 -8.57 24.80
CA THR A 680 -0.29 -9.46 25.79
C THR A 680 0.76 -8.70 26.58
N PRO A 681 0.84 -8.82 27.91
CA PRO A 681 1.86 -8.11 28.66
C PRO A 681 3.25 -8.56 28.22
N LEU A 682 4.23 -7.66 28.25
CA LEU A 682 5.62 -8.01 27.90
C LEU A 682 6.15 -9.15 28.77
N SER A 683 5.73 -9.18 30.04
CA SER A 683 6.16 -10.14 31.05
C SER A 683 4.99 -10.52 31.97
N ALA A 684 5.04 -11.73 32.53
CA ALA A 684 3.99 -12.26 33.40
C ALA A 684 3.83 -11.50 34.75
N ASN A 685 4.75 -10.61 35.09
CA ASN A 685 4.76 -9.83 36.33
C ASN A 685 4.00 -8.49 36.24
N LEU A 686 3.22 -8.26 35.17
CA LEU A 686 2.40 -7.04 35.07
C LEU A 686 1.29 -7.06 36.12
N THR A 687 1.43 -6.22 37.15
CA THR A 687 0.43 -6.04 38.22
C THR A 687 -0.30 -4.70 38.12
N ALA A 688 0.26 -3.74 37.39
CA ALA A 688 -0.34 -2.41 37.25
C ALA A 688 -1.67 -2.47 36.47
N ARG A 689 -2.63 -1.64 36.92
CA ARG A 689 -3.90 -1.43 36.20
C ARG A 689 -3.58 -0.95 34.79
N THR A 690 -4.12 -1.64 33.79
CA THR A 690 -3.90 -1.34 32.38
C THR A 690 -5.21 -1.07 31.66
N TYR A 691 -5.24 0.00 30.87
CA TYR A 691 -6.40 0.46 30.11
C TYR A 691 -6.05 0.55 28.62
N LEU A 692 -7.05 0.35 27.75
CA LEU A 692 -6.95 0.52 26.30
C LEU A 692 -6.54 1.94 25.93
N GLY A 693 -6.95 2.95 26.70
CA GLY A 693 -6.50 4.31 26.49
C GLY A 693 -7.24 5.36 27.31
N ARG A 694 -6.89 6.62 27.04
CA ARG A 694 -7.52 7.82 27.62
C ARG A 694 -7.55 8.98 26.61
N PRO A 695 -8.59 9.85 26.65
CA PRO A 695 -8.79 10.87 25.62
C PRO A 695 -7.96 12.12 25.88
N TRP A 696 -6.85 12.25 25.16
CA TRP A 696 -5.97 13.42 25.29
C TRP A 696 -6.64 14.73 24.83
N LYS A 697 -7.53 14.65 23.83
CA LYS A 697 -8.25 15.81 23.25
C LYS A 697 -9.72 15.49 23.02
N ASP A 698 -10.54 16.53 22.80
CA ASP A 698 -12.00 16.47 22.87
C ASP A 698 -12.70 15.55 21.87
N PHE A 699 -12.05 15.24 20.74
CA PHE A 699 -12.60 14.35 19.70
C PHE A 699 -11.83 13.04 19.59
N SER A 700 -11.15 12.64 20.68
CA SER A 700 -10.29 11.46 20.73
C SER A 700 -10.97 10.24 20.09
N THR A 701 -10.33 9.64 19.09
CA THR A 701 -10.91 8.55 18.29
C THR A 701 -9.99 7.33 18.31
N THR A 702 -10.44 6.22 18.90
CA THR A 702 -9.68 4.96 18.97
C THR A 702 -10.59 3.75 18.80
N VAL A 703 -10.22 2.83 17.92
CA VAL A 703 -10.98 1.61 17.64
C VAL A 703 -10.08 0.39 17.75
N ILE A 704 -10.50 -0.57 18.58
CA ILE A 704 -9.82 -1.86 18.77
C ILE A 704 -10.71 -2.94 18.19
N MET A 705 -10.25 -3.63 17.14
CA MET A 705 -11.09 -4.58 16.42
C MET A 705 -10.38 -5.88 16.01
N GLN A 706 -11.14 -6.98 15.99
CA GLN A 706 -10.69 -8.31 15.60
C GLN A 706 -9.41 -8.76 16.33
N SER A 707 -9.17 -8.24 17.53
CA SER A 707 -7.91 -8.40 18.26
C SER A 707 -8.08 -9.37 19.43
N SER A 708 -6.99 -10.05 19.82
CA SER A 708 -6.95 -10.89 21.01
C SER A 708 -6.50 -10.05 22.21
N ILE A 709 -7.27 -10.04 23.29
CA ILE A 709 -7.01 -9.25 24.49
C ILE A 709 -6.79 -10.16 25.71
N GLY A 710 -5.57 -10.14 26.23
CA GLY A 710 -5.20 -10.88 27.44
C GLY A 710 -5.90 -10.39 28.71
N GLY A 711 -5.89 -11.21 29.77
CA GLY A 711 -6.69 -11.00 30.99
C GLY A 711 -6.15 -9.94 31.95
N PHE A 712 -5.09 -9.23 31.57
CA PHE A 712 -4.48 -8.15 32.35
C PHE A 712 -5.27 -6.83 32.26
N LEU A 713 -6.15 -6.70 31.27
CA LEU A 713 -6.89 -5.47 31.02
C LEU A 713 -7.90 -5.21 32.14
N ASN A 714 -7.92 -3.98 32.66
CA ASN A 714 -8.94 -3.56 33.63
C ASN A 714 -10.33 -3.62 33.00
N GLN A 715 -11.34 -4.09 33.74
CA GLN A 715 -12.71 -4.28 33.23
C GLN A 715 -13.35 -2.99 32.69
N LEU A 716 -13.00 -1.83 33.26
CA LEU A 716 -13.45 -0.52 32.77
C LEU A 716 -13.01 -0.26 31.32
N GLY A 717 -11.91 -0.87 30.88
CA GLY A 717 -11.33 -0.76 29.55
C GLY A 717 -10.66 0.58 29.29
N TRP A 718 -11.28 1.69 29.64
CA TRP A 718 -10.81 3.04 29.33
C TRP A 718 -10.69 3.88 30.59
N LEU A 719 -9.76 4.85 30.60
CA LEU A 719 -9.49 5.74 31.73
C LEU A 719 -9.82 7.20 31.36
N PRO A 720 -10.48 7.99 32.22
CA PRO A 720 -10.70 9.40 31.93
C PRO A 720 -9.37 10.15 31.95
N TRP A 721 -9.27 11.23 31.16
CA TRP A 721 -8.07 12.07 31.14
C TRP A 721 -7.82 12.75 32.48
N VAL A 722 -8.87 13.36 33.02
CA VAL A 722 -8.89 13.95 34.36
C VAL A 722 -9.67 13.03 35.30
N SER A 723 -9.06 12.65 36.42
CA SER A 723 -9.69 11.76 37.40
C SER A 723 -11.02 12.35 37.90
N GLY A 724 -12.08 11.54 37.86
CA GLY A 724 -13.42 11.94 38.31
C GLY A 724 -14.22 12.79 37.32
N VAL A 725 -13.66 13.13 36.15
CA VAL A 725 -14.34 13.89 35.11
C VAL A 725 -14.64 12.98 33.93
N GLU A 726 -15.93 12.87 33.56
CA GLU A 726 -16.28 12.13 32.34
C GLU A 726 -15.73 12.85 31.10
N PRO A 727 -15.24 12.09 30.11
CA PRO A 727 -14.74 12.70 28.89
C PRO A 727 -15.88 13.32 28.05
N PRO A 728 -15.55 14.26 27.15
CA PRO A 728 -16.53 14.84 26.24
C PRO A 728 -17.33 13.78 25.47
N ASN A 729 -18.63 14.02 25.26
CA ASN A 729 -19.49 13.12 24.49
C ASN A 729 -19.08 13.00 22.99
N THR A 730 -18.14 13.84 22.56
CA THR A 730 -17.56 13.93 21.22
C THR A 730 -16.44 12.95 20.95
N ILE A 731 -15.91 12.24 21.96
CA ILE A 731 -14.94 11.16 21.74
C ILE A 731 -15.61 9.99 21.00
N PHE A 732 -14.80 9.16 20.34
CA PHE A 732 -15.26 7.94 19.69
C PHE A 732 -14.33 6.77 20.04
N TYR A 733 -14.67 6.06 21.12
CA TYR A 733 -13.97 4.84 21.56
C TYR A 733 -14.80 3.62 21.29
N ALA A 734 -14.24 2.62 20.61
CA ALA A 734 -15.03 1.47 20.20
C ALA A 734 -14.25 0.15 20.19
N GLU A 735 -15.00 -0.94 20.40
CA GLU A 735 -14.50 -2.31 20.34
C GLU A 735 -15.36 -3.14 19.35
N TYR A 736 -14.74 -4.00 18.54
CA TYR A 736 -15.45 -4.83 17.55
C TYR A 736 -14.84 -6.22 17.41
N GLN A 737 -15.61 -7.26 17.72
CA GLN A 737 -15.21 -8.68 17.54
C GLN A 737 -13.84 -9.02 18.16
N ASN A 738 -13.52 -8.43 19.31
CA ASN A 738 -12.32 -8.80 20.07
C ASN A 738 -12.54 -10.13 20.81
N THR A 739 -11.47 -10.89 20.99
CA THR A 739 -11.49 -12.19 21.67
C THR A 739 -10.50 -12.20 22.84
N GLY A 740 -10.52 -13.27 23.64
CA GLY A 740 -9.62 -13.41 24.79
C GLY A 740 -10.22 -12.92 26.11
N PRO A 741 -9.58 -13.25 27.24
CA PRO A 741 -10.15 -13.01 28.57
C PRO A 741 -10.35 -11.53 28.93
N GLY A 742 -9.64 -10.59 28.29
CA GLY A 742 -9.81 -9.15 28.49
C GLY A 742 -10.85 -8.49 27.57
N SER A 743 -11.48 -9.23 26.65
CA SER A 743 -12.35 -8.65 25.62
C SER A 743 -13.80 -8.43 26.02
N SER A 744 -14.21 -8.87 27.22
CA SER A 744 -15.59 -8.65 27.69
C SER A 744 -15.89 -7.17 27.85
N VAL A 745 -16.97 -6.71 27.21
CA VAL A 745 -17.42 -5.31 27.27
C VAL A 745 -18.43 -5.03 28.39
N ALA A 746 -18.88 -6.05 29.12
CA ALA A 746 -19.96 -5.92 30.11
C ALA A 746 -19.62 -4.99 31.28
N GLY A 747 -18.34 -4.90 31.66
CA GLY A 747 -17.84 -4.06 32.75
C GLY A 747 -17.24 -2.72 32.31
N ARG A 748 -17.39 -2.35 31.02
CA ARG A 748 -16.77 -1.15 30.46
C ARG A 748 -17.44 0.13 30.99
N VAL A 749 -16.73 1.24 30.86
CA VAL A 749 -17.25 2.58 31.11
C VAL A 749 -18.56 2.87 30.36
N LYS A 750 -19.39 3.76 30.89
CA LYS A 750 -20.71 4.12 30.31
C LYS A 750 -20.71 5.49 29.60
N TRP A 751 -19.55 5.98 29.19
CA TRP A 751 -19.42 7.30 28.57
C TRP A 751 -20.22 7.39 27.27
N ALA A 752 -20.80 8.55 26.99
CA ALA A 752 -21.60 8.79 25.79
C ALA A 752 -20.82 8.53 24.47
N GLY A 753 -19.52 8.84 24.48
CA GLY A 753 -18.60 8.62 23.35
C GLY A 753 -18.00 7.20 23.26
N TYR A 754 -18.35 6.29 24.17
CA TYR A 754 -17.97 4.88 24.10
C TYR A 754 -19.04 4.04 23.37
N LYS A 755 -18.60 3.19 22.44
CA LYS A 755 -19.41 2.26 21.66
C LYS A 755 -18.99 0.81 21.96
N PRO A 756 -19.72 0.08 22.83
CA PRO A 756 -19.35 -1.28 23.23
C PRO A 756 -19.51 -2.32 22.11
N ALA A 757 -20.23 -1.98 21.05
CA ALA A 757 -20.34 -2.78 19.84
C ALA A 757 -20.50 -1.85 18.65
N LEU A 758 -19.81 -2.19 17.55
CA LEU A 758 -20.00 -1.58 16.24
C LEU A 758 -20.74 -2.54 15.32
N THR A 759 -21.53 -2.00 14.40
CA THR A 759 -21.95 -2.74 13.22
C THR A 759 -20.75 -3.03 12.32
N LYS A 760 -20.89 -4.00 11.41
CA LYS A 760 -19.85 -4.30 10.42
C LYS A 760 -19.49 -3.09 9.56
N ASP A 761 -20.49 -2.29 9.17
CA ASP A 761 -20.27 -1.12 8.31
C ASP A 761 -19.58 0.02 9.07
N GLU A 762 -19.90 0.22 10.35
CA GLU A 762 -19.19 1.18 11.21
C GLU A 762 -17.73 0.76 11.42
N ALA A 763 -17.48 -0.52 11.73
CA ALA A 763 -16.13 -1.06 11.88
C ALA A 763 -15.33 -0.99 10.56
N ALA A 764 -15.98 -1.20 9.42
CA ALA A 764 -15.34 -1.14 8.10
C ALA A 764 -14.72 0.24 7.80
N ARG A 765 -15.24 1.33 8.39
CA ARG A 765 -14.67 2.68 8.25
C ARG A 765 -13.26 2.82 8.80
N PHE A 766 -12.88 1.97 9.75
CA PHE A 766 -11.57 1.99 10.43
C PHE A 766 -10.56 0.99 9.82
N THR A 767 -10.92 0.32 8.73
CA THR A 767 -10.02 -0.61 8.02
C THR A 767 -8.96 0.12 7.17
N VAL A 768 -7.89 -0.58 6.81
CA VAL A 768 -6.81 -0.03 5.97
C VAL A 768 -7.32 0.63 4.69
N GLY A 769 -8.27 0.00 3.99
CA GLY A 769 -8.81 0.51 2.72
C GLY A 769 -9.63 1.79 2.87
N SER A 770 -10.42 1.89 3.94
CA SER A 770 -11.33 3.02 4.14
C SER A 770 -10.68 4.17 4.92
N PHE A 771 -9.96 3.86 6.00
CA PHE A 771 -9.48 4.84 6.96
C PHE A 771 -8.24 5.59 6.47
N ILE A 772 -7.25 4.86 5.94
CA ILE A 772 -5.97 5.41 5.47
C ILE A 772 -5.82 5.31 3.94
N GLN A 773 -6.88 4.89 3.24
CA GLN A 773 -6.89 4.72 1.78
C GLN A 773 -5.75 3.82 1.28
N GLY A 774 -5.41 2.80 2.08
CA GLY A 774 -4.21 1.97 1.89
C GLY A 774 -4.14 1.29 0.53
N GLY A 775 -5.30 0.97 -0.08
CA GLY A 775 -5.34 0.40 -1.44
C GLY A 775 -4.74 1.29 -2.53
N ALA A 776 -4.58 2.59 -2.28
CA ALA A 776 -3.98 3.53 -3.24
C ALA A 776 -2.45 3.60 -3.16
N TRP A 777 -1.82 3.22 -2.05
CA TRP A 777 -0.39 3.46 -1.82
C TRP A 777 0.37 2.26 -1.22
N LEU A 778 -0.25 1.42 -0.40
CA LEU A 778 0.40 0.24 0.18
C LEU A 778 0.84 -0.81 -0.86
N PRO A 779 0.15 -1.06 -2.00
CA PRO A 779 0.64 -2.03 -3.00
C PRO A 779 2.04 -1.72 -3.57
N ALA A 780 2.46 -0.45 -3.57
CA ALA A 780 3.80 -0.04 -4.02
C ALA A 780 4.90 -0.35 -2.99
N THR A 781 4.52 -0.68 -1.75
CA THR A 781 5.42 -0.94 -0.64
C THR A 781 5.85 -2.41 -0.57
N SER A 782 5.10 -3.31 -1.21
CA SER A 782 5.26 -4.77 -1.14
C SER A 782 5.07 -5.36 0.28
N VAL A 783 4.49 -4.59 1.20
CA VAL A 783 4.06 -5.07 2.52
C VAL A 783 2.64 -5.62 2.40
N ALA A 784 2.41 -6.83 2.92
CA ALA A 784 1.08 -7.44 2.93
C ALA A 784 0.14 -6.68 3.88
N PHE A 785 -1.12 -6.51 3.47
CA PHE A 785 -2.13 -5.85 4.27
C PHE A 785 -3.53 -6.37 3.94
N ASP A 786 -4.38 -6.46 4.95
CA ASP A 786 -5.81 -6.67 4.76
C ASP A 786 -6.49 -5.33 4.58
N SER A 787 -7.06 -5.10 3.39
CA SER A 787 -7.72 -3.83 3.07
C SER A 787 -9.08 -3.63 3.76
N ALA A 788 -9.70 -4.71 4.24
CA ALA A 788 -11.03 -4.70 4.85
C ALA A 788 -11.08 -5.65 6.06
N LEU A 789 -12.24 -5.71 6.73
CA LEU A 789 -12.51 -6.62 7.86
C LEU A 789 -12.31 -8.10 7.49
#